data_AF-L1MMP5-F1
#
_entry.id   AF-L1MMP5-F1
#
_cell.length_a   1.000
_cell.length_b   1.000
_cell.length_c   1.000
_cell.angle_alpha   90.00
_cell.angle_beta   90.00
_cell.angle_gamma   90.00
#
_symmetry.space_group_name_H-M   'P 1'
#
loop_
_entity.id
_entity.type
_entity.pdbx_description
1 polymer ?
#
loop_
_entity_poly.entity_id
_entity_poly.type
_entity_poly.pdbx_seq_one_letter_code
_entity_poly.pdbx_strand_id
1 'polypeptide(L)'
;MTRMLQATGRTVIMTTHLLHGLWTPDHGLALWVEQVEGHKIVLPEQVPAGTFPPIVEAELTAKSFRHRLHATLQTPRGRMVELPIPVGVFTPEQAVSFFARVAFLDGASPAATEQQRAALAPDFMWLLRMYRGLEQFVRAGRVLLRCAWRDNEWWPQWQLATGMGENAWVAEMVAATPGVVSANGGSRTAELMAEELPHWIASSLLEGLRDAPRPSPWHEFSSSLLHSRPLRRGGPGLVSKLNDWKNSASTVGLELVVIVEEPFEHLPLHNVSPDVIEASGGFEVPGVTTWDEPVWPVRIRVRRGVDAPYPVRLAQWDEAAQEQLRKIHAALFKRSPVMQSNVGAVPIVIANYDDNLGDWDLFFSTEEIVQFVSKDVTTLKTAGFQVMLPKSWGSYEPHLTVNTTESGEVSAAGSKLGLEQLVEYNWQLSLGDIELSASEMQELVNSKAGLVKLRGEWMMADAAALRHISDYMAEIAKASESRLRAELDSAKQRADHAKAQQEPGWEELVQQAQKLQEEFDNRHVGVGQVTLAELRQIALEATAKTPVEFTGSQWHTSLLGGDIAPAPERIDIPETVHAQLREYQRRGVDWLYWMSRNNLGAVLADDMGLGKTLQLLALVAVERAAREDAAEESAKPTLVVCPTSVVGNWAAEAKKFVPSFNVLVQYGSQRKHDEEFAAAAKEADLVITSYGVVTRDYEAFGSVDWERVVLDEAQQIKNSTTRASKAVRSIPSRHRLALTGTPVENRLAELWSIVDFCNPGMLGSASFFRNHFATAIERHQDEEVAEKLRSLTAPFILRRVKTDPDIIDDLPDKNEDIVTVHMTTEQAALYKALVDDIQQQLENAEGMA
;
A
#
# COMPACT_ATOMS: atom_id res chain seq x y z
N MET A 1 -41.65 -52.72 8.95
CA MET A 1 -40.35 -52.01 8.84
C MET A 1 -39.16 -52.87 9.29
N THR A 2 -39.26 -54.21 9.33
CA THR A 2 -38.20 -55.08 9.89
C THR A 2 -37.25 -55.69 8.84
N ARG A 3 -37.28 -55.21 7.59
CA ARG A 3 -36.40 -55.71 6.50
C ARG A 3 -35.68 -54.63 5.70
N MET A 4 -35.62 -53.40 6.19
CA MET A 4 -34.93 -52.27 5.53
C MET A 4 -33.96 -51.51 6.44
N LEU A 5 -33.41 -52.16 7.47
CA LEU A 5 -32.46 -51.57 8.43
C LEU A 5 -31.17 -52.38 8.62
N GLN A 6 -30.76 -53.18 7.63
CA GLN A 6 -29.49 -53.93 7.68
C GLN A 6 -28.39 -53.39 6.73
N ALA A 7 -28.56 -52.20 6.13
CA ALA A 7 -27.57 -51.62 5.20
C ALA A 7 -26.71 -50.48 5.79
N THR A 8 -26.86 -50.15 7.07
CA THR A 8 -25.93 -49.25 7.77
C THR A 8 -25.56 -49.94 9.08
N GLY A 9 -24.26 -50.12 9.35
CA GLY A 9 -23.75 -50.81 10.54
C GLY A 9 -24.01 -50.05 11.87
N ARG A 10 -25.23 -49.59 12.11
CA ARG A 10 -25.69 -49.07 13.40
C ARG A 10 -26.42 -50.18 14.13
N THR A 11 -25.84 -50.65 15.22
CA THR A 11 -26.51 -51.51 16.20
C THR A 11 -27.80 -50.81 16.65
N VAL A 12 -28.96 -51.36 16.32
CA VAL A 12 -30.24 -50.83 16.82
C VAL A 12 -30.31 -51.13 18.30
N ILE A 13 -29.99 -50.13 19.13
CA ILE A 13 -30.12 -50.24 20.58
C ILE A 13 -31.61 -50.21 20.90
N MET A 14 -32.18 -51.38 21.25
CA MET A 14 -33.59 -51.48 21.62
C MET A 14 -33.77 -51.01 23.07
N THR A 15 -34.44 -49.86 23.24
CA THR A 15 -34.80 -49.33 24.55
C THR A 15 -36.17 -49.82 24.99
N THR A 16 -36.31 -50.15 26.28
CA THR A 16 -37.54 -50.72 26.85
C THR A 16 -38.53 -49.64 27.28
N HIS A 17 -38.03 -48.45 27.62
CA HIS A 17 -38.81 -47.30 28.06
C HIS A 17 -38.30 -46.02 27.39
N LEU A 18 -39.22 -45.08 27.17
CA LEU A 18 -38.95 -43.76 26.60
C LEU A 18 -39.44 -42.67 27.56
N LEU A 19 -38.59 -41.68 27.81
CA LEU A 19 -38.96 -40.45 28.50
C LEU A 19 -39.42 -39.41 27.47
N HIS A 20 -40.67 -38.99 27.60
CA HIS A 20 -41.26 -37.95 26.78
C HIS A 20 -41.37 -36.63 27.53
N GLY A 21 -41.41 -35.53 26.77
CA GLY A 21 -41.60 -34.19 27.29
C GLY A 21 -42.50 -33.35 26.39
N LEU A 22 -43.33 -32.50 27.04
CA LEU A 22 -44.15 -31.51 26.37
C LEU A 22 -44.02 -30.16 27.07
N TRP A 23 -43.86 -29.09 26.29
CA TRP A 23 -43.98 -27.73 26.80
C TRP A 23 -45.41 -27.23 26.68
N THR A 24 -45.95 -26.70 27.78
CA THR A 24 -47.29 -26.08 27.82
C THR A 24 -47.18 -24.67 28.42
N PRO A 25 -47.85 -23.66 27.84
CA PRO A 25 -47.73 -22.27 28.32
C PRO A 25 -48.16 -22.10 29.78
N ASP A 26 -49.18 -22.84 30.23
CA ASP A 26 -49.76 -22.67 31.56
C ASP A 26 -48.95 -23.38 32.68
N HIS A 27 -48.23 -24.46 32.33
CA HIS A 27 -47.63 -25.36 33.34
C HIS A 27 -46.12 -25.58 33.14
N GLY A 28 -45.51 -25.04 32.08
CA GLY A 28 -44.10 -25.25 31.74
C GLY A 28 -43.86 -26.65 31.13
N LEU A 29 -42.86 -27.36 31.62
CA LEU A 29 -42.46 -28.68 31.11
C LEU A 29 -43.23 -29.80 31.82
N ALA A 30 -43.89 -30.66 31.05
CA ALA A 30 -44.55 -31.88 31.50
C ALA A 30 -43.79 -33.12 31.00
N LEU A 31 -43.39 -34.01 31.90
CA LEU A 31 -42.67 -35.26 31.57
C LEU A 31 -43.52 -36.50 31.89
N TRP A 32 -43.46 -37.52 31.04
CA TRP A 32 -44.05 -38.84 31.31
C TRP A 32 -43.20 -39.97 30.73
N VAL A 33 -43.44 -41.20 31.18
CA VAL A 33 -42.71 -42.38 30.73
C VAL A 33 -43.63 -43.33 29.96
N GLU A 34 -43.17 -43.77 28.80
CA GLU A 34 -43.79 -44.80 27.98
C GLU A 34 -42.96 -46.09 28.02
N GLN A 35 -43.60 -47.22 28.27
CA GLN A 35 -43.05 -48.55 27.99
C GLN A 35 -43.25 -48.87 26.51
N VAL A 36 -42.16 -49.07 25.77
CA VAL A 36 -42.14 -49.26 24.31
C VAL A 36 -42.93 -50.51 23.91
N GLU A 37 -42.79 -51.58 24.69
CA GLU A 37 -43.56 -52.79 24.49
C GLU A 37 -45.02 -52.58 24.91
N GLY A 38 -45.89 -52.46 23.91
CA GLY A 38 -47.33 -52.28 24.12
C GLY A 38 -47.77 -50.82 24.34
N HIS A 39 -46.87 -49.84 24.21
CA HIS A 39 -47.17 -48.40 24.25
C HIS A 39 -47.99 -47.99 25.48
N LYS A 40 -47.53 -48.46 26.65
CA LYS A 40 -48.21 -48.23 27.93
C LYS A 40 -47.54 -47.09 28.67
N ILE A 41 -48.34 -46.17 29.18
CA ILE A 41 -47.85 -45.11 30.03
C ILE A 41 -47.70 -45.64 31.45
N VAL A 42 -46.50 -45.52 32.00
CA VAL A 42 -46.12 -46.09 33.29
C VAL A 42 -45.67 -45.00 34.25
N LEU A 43 -45.75 -45.28 35.56
CA LEU A 43 -45.19 -44.39 36.57
C LEU A 43 -43.67 -44.60 36.66
N PRO A 44 -42.87 -43.58 37.04
CA PRO A 44 -41.42 -43.74 37.18
C PRO A 44 -41.00 -44.89 38.12
N GLU A 45 -41.81 -45.19 39.14
CA GLU A 45 -41.59 -46.32 40.07
C GLU A 45 -41.60 -47.70 39.39
N GLN A 46 -42.21 -47.80 38.20
CA GLN A 46 -42.33 -49.04 37.42
C GLN A 46 -41.17 -49.23 36.43
N VAL A 47 -40.26 -48.26 36.33
CA VAL A 47 -39.13 -48.28 35.41
C VAL A 47 -37.93 -48.95 36.09
N PRO A 48 -37.25 -49.91 35.44
CA PRO A 48 -36.04 -50.52 35.98
C PRO A 48 -34.92 -49.49 36.23
N ALA A 49 -34.24 -49.58 37.38
CA ALA A 49 -33.13 -48.68 37.71
C ALA A 49 -31.98 -48.77 36.68
N GLY A 50 -31.42 -47.63 36.30
CA GLY A 50 -30.37 -47.51 35.29
C GLY A 50 -30.88 -47.38 33.85
N THR A 51 -32.21 -47.33 33.64
CA THR A 51 -32.82 -47.14 32.31
C THR A 51 -32.58 -45.73 31.79
N PHE A 52 -32.67 -44.72 32.66
CA PHE A 52 -32.40 -43.33 32.28
C PHE A 52 -31.05 -42.86 32.85
N PRO A 53 -30.49 -41.75 32.37
CA PRO A 53 -29.32 -41.14 32.99
C PRO A 53 -29.59 -40.82 34.48
N PRO A 54 -28.59 -40.96 35.38
CA PRO A 54 -28.81 -40.82 36.83
C PRO A 54 -29.47 -39.50 37.26
N ILE A 55 -29.16 -38.39 36.57
CA ILE A 55 -29.75 -37.07 36.84
C ILE A 55 -31.24 -37.04 36.47
N VAL A 56 -31.63 -37.71 35.40
CA VAL A 56 -33.02 -37.83 34.97
C VAL A 56 -33.80 -38.70 35.95
N GLU A 57 -33.24 -39.84 36.38
CA GLU A 57 -33.87 -40.72 37.38
C GLU A 57 -34.09 -39.99 38.72
N ALA A 58 -33.10 -39.22 39.18
CA ALA A 58 -33.21 -38.43 40.40
C ALA A 58 -34.38 -37.41 40.33
N GLU A 59 -34.53 -36.72 39.20
CA GLU A 59 -35.59 -35.72 39.01
C GLU A 59 -36.97 -36.35 38.85
N LEU A 60 -37.08 -37.48 38.15
CA LEU A 60 -38.33 -38.24 38.04
C LEU A 60 -38.78 -38.80 39.40
N THR A 61 -37.83 -39.22 40.25
CA THR A 61 -38.13 -39.72 41.61
C THR A 61 -38.53 -38.59 42.57
N ALA A 62 -37.96 -37.40 42.39
CA ALA A 62 -38.25 -36.24 43.24
C ALA A 62 -39.63 -35.59 42.94
N LYS A 63 -40.25 -35.88 41.80
CA LYS A 63 -41.51 -35.27 41.35
C LYS A 63 -42.73 -36.17 41.59
N SER A 64 -43.87 -35.54 41.90
CA SER A 64 -45.15 -36.24 42.02
C SER A 64 -45.86 -36.30 40.67
N PHE A 65 -46.29 -37.50 40.25
CA PHE A 65 -47.02 -37.75 39.00
C PHE A 65 -48.55 -37.74 39.19
N ARG A 66 -49.04 -36.83 40.05
CA ARG A 66 -50.47 -36.70 40.38
C ARG A 66 -51.26 -35.93 39.33
N HIS A 67 -50.61 -35.04 38.58
CA HIS A 67 -51.25 -34.24 37.54
C HIS A 67 -51.57 -35.10 36.32
N ARG A 68 -52.77 -34.88 35.75
CA ARG A 68 -53.23 -35.57 34.54
C ARG A 68 -53.31 -34.57 33.40
N LEU A 69 -52.47 -34.74 32.40
CA LEU A 69 -52.48 -33.95 31.18
C LEU A 69 -53.24 -34.72 30.10
N HIS A 70 -54.28 -34.12 29.53
CA HIS A 70 -54.93 -34.67 28.35
C HIS A 70 -54.03 -34.43 27.14
N ALA A 71 -53.52 -35.51 26.55
CA ALA A 71 -52.66 -35.43 25.38
C ALA A 71 -53.17 -36.36 24.26
N THR A 72 -53.09 -35.86 23.05
CA THR A 72 -53.32 -36.58 21.79
C THR A 72 -52.03 -37.28 21.39
N LEU A 73 -52.03 -38.62 21.47
CA LEU A 73 -50.90 -39.46 21.09
C LEU A 73 -51.23 -40.30 19.85
N GLN A 74 -50.20 -40.62 19.06
CA GLN A 74 -50.34 -41.50 17.91
C GLN A 74 -50.12 -42.96 18.33
N THR A 75 -51.12 -43.80 18.12
CA THR A 75 -51.00 -45.25 18.33
C THR A 75 -50.06 -45.90 17.30
N PRO A 76 -49.55 -47.12 17.55
CA PRO A 76 -48.66 -47.83 16.61
C PRO A 76 -49.30 -48.14 15.26
N ARG A 77 -50.63 -48.12 15.21
CA ARG A 77 -51.44 -48.28 13.99
C ARG A 77 -51.74 -46.95 13.28
N GLY A 78 -51.11 -45.86 13.71
CA GLY A 78 -51.24 -44.52 13.12
C GLY A 78 -52.48 -43.73 13.51
N ARG A 79 -53.36 -44.24 14.39
CA ARG A 79 -54.56 -43.51 14.86
C ARG A 79 -54.21 -42.55 15.99
N MET A 80 -54.76 -41.34 15.94
CA MET A 80 -54.67 -40.35 17.02
C MET A 80 -55.70 -40.68 18.11
N VAL A 81 -55.26 -40.74 19.37
CA VAL A 81 -56.10 -41.00 20.55
C VAL A 81 -55.77 -39.97 21.62
N GLU A 82 -56.81 -39.34 22.16
CA GLU A 82 -56.69 -38.45 23.30
C GLU A 82 -56.88 -39.23 24.60
N LEU A 83 -55.91 -39.14 25.52
CA LEU A 83 -56.00 -39.81 26.82
C LEU A 83 -55.35 -39.00 27.95
N PRO A 84 -55.81 -39.18 29.20
CA PRO A 84 -55.21 -38.54 30.37
C PRO A 84 -53.91 -39.23 30.81
N ILE A 85 -52.79 -38.52 30.74
CA ILE A 85 -51.43 -38.99 31.04
C ILE A 85 -51.00 -38.50 32.42
N PRO A 86 -50.48 -39.37 33.33
CA PRO A 86 -49.80 -38.92 34.54
C PRO A 86 -48.49 -38.21 34.16
N VAL A 87 -48.34 -36.95 34.55
CA VAL A 87 -47.15 -36.14 34.23
C VAL A 87 -46.48 -35.57 35.49
N GLY A 88 -45.15 -35.49 35.44
CA GLY A 88 -44.35 -34.66 36.33
C GLY A 88 -44.25 -33.24 35.76
N VAL A 89 -44.75 -32.25 36.49
CA VAL A 89 -44.79 -30.85 36.04
C VAL A 89 -43.63 -30.05 36.62
N PHE A 90 -43.01 -29.24 35.76
CA PHE A 90 -41.91 -28.33 36.07
C PHE A 90 -42.30 -26.92 35.63
N THR A 91 -42.28 -25.97 36.57
CA THR A 91 -42.40 -24.55 36.22
C THR A 91 -41.28 -24.14 35.25
N PRO A 92 -41.42 -23.06 34.46
CA PRO A 92 -40.37 -22.64 33.54
C PRO A 92 -38.97 -22.49 34.17
N GLU A 93 -38.91 -21.97 35.41
CA GLU A 93 -37.69 -21.89 36.20
C GLU A 93 -37.10 -23.27 36.51
N GLN A 94 -37.94 -24.20 37.00
CA GLN A 94 -37.53 -25.57 37.29
C GLN A 94 -37.10 -26.33 36.02
N ALA A 95 -37.77 -26.07 34.90
CA ALA A 95 -37.46 -26.65 33.61
C ALA A 95 -36.09 -26.19 33.11
N VAL A 96 -35.77 -24.89 33.22
CA VAL A 96 -34.42 -24.37 32.89
C VAL A 96 -33.35 -24.98 33.79
N SER A 97 -33.58 -25.06 35.11
CA SER A 97 -32.65 -25.70 36.04
C SER A 97 -32.45 -27.20 35.73
N PHE A 98 -33.51 -27.88 35.33
CA PHE A 98 -33.45 -29.26 34.88
C PHE A 98 -32.66 -29.40 33.57
N PHE A 99 -33.04 -28.66 32.52
CA PHE A 99 -32.38 -28.68 31.22
C PHE A 99 -30.89 -28.33 31.31
N ALA A 100 -30.51 -27.34 32.12
CA ALA A 100 -29.11 -26.98 32.35
C ALA A 100 -28.28 -28.18 32.87
N ARG A 101 -28.86 -28.99 33.75
CA ARG A 101 -28.21 -30.19 34.31
C ARG A 101 -28.17 -31.37 33.33
N VAL A 102 -29.05 -31.41 32.34
CA VAL A 102 -29.13 -32.50 31.35
C VAL A 102 -28.68 -32.11 29.94
N ALA A 103 -28.25 -30.86 29.72
CA ALA A 103 -27.82 -30.32 28.42
C ALA A 103 -26.71 -31.12 27.74
N PHE A 104 -25.83 -31.77 28.53
CA PHE A 104 -24.76 -32.61 28.00
C PHE A 104 -25.25 -33.87 27.26
N LEU A 105 -26.52 -34.26 27.42
CA LEU A 105 -27.10 -35.46 26.82
C LEU A 105 -27.34 -35.34 25.30
N ASP A 106 -27.35 -34.12 24.75
CA ASP A 106 -27.46 -33.86 23.31
C ASP A 106 -26.12 -34.04 22.55
N GLY A 107 -25.10 -34.58 23.21
CA GLY A 107 -23.82 -35.01 22.62
C GLY A 107 -23.34 -36.34 23.19
N ALA A 108 -22.17 -36.81 22.75
CA ALA A 108 -21.50 -37.94 23.40
C ALA A 108 -20.85 -37.47 24.72
N SER A 109 -21.24 -38.06 25.84
CA SER A 109 -20.73 -37.71 27.16
C SER A 109 -20.46 -38.98 27.98
N PRO A 110 -19.37 -39.04 28.77
CA PRO A 110 -19.10 -40.18 29.65
C PRO A 110 -20.11 -40.33 30.80
N ALA A 111 -20.95 -39.31 31.04
CA ALA A 111 -21.94 -39.31 32.12
C ALA A 111 -23.25 -40.06 31.80
N ALA A 112 -23.45 -40.51 30.54
CA ALA A 112 -24.60 -41.33 30.15
C ALA A 112 -24.23 -42.33 29.06
N THR A 113 -24.68 -43.58 29.19
CA THR A 113 -24.43 -44.61 28.17
C THR A 113 -25.23 -44.34 26.89
N GLU A 114 -24.81 -44.93 25.77
CA GLU A 114 -25.55 -44.83 24.50
C GLU A 114 -26.98 -45.37 24.63
N GLN A 115 -27.18 -46.41 25.44
CA GLN A 115 -28.49 -46.99 25.75
C GLN A 115 -29.37 -46.08 26.60
N GLN A 116 -28.81 -45.39 27.60
CA GLN A 116 -29.54 -44.41 28.40
C GLN A 116 -29.95 -43.19 27.59
N ARG A 117 -29.12 -42.75 26.63
CA ARG A 117 -29.48 -41.66 25.72
C ARG A 117 -30.57 -42.08 24.72
N ALA A 118 -30.53 -43.31 24.24
CA ALA A 118 -31.58 -43.86 23.38
C ALA A 118 -32.93 -44.03 24.09
N ALA A 119 -32.98 -43.94 25.42
CA ALA A 119 -34.21 -43.97 26.21
C ALA A 119 -34.88 -42.59 26.32
N LEU A 120 -34.29 -41.53 25.75
CA LEU A 120 -34.90 -40.20 25.68
C LEU A 120 -35.66 -40.06 24.36
N ALA A 121 -36.95 -39.73 24.43
CA ALA A 121 -37.80 -39.64 23.25
C ALA A 121 -37.42 -38.43 22.36
N PRO A 122 -37.74 -38.47 21.05
CA PRO A 122 -37.44 -37.38 20.13
C PRO A 122 -38.02 -36.02 20.54
N ASP A 123 -39.21 -36.00 21.16
CA ASP A 123 -39.85 -34.80 21.71
C ASP A 123 -39.07 -34.20 22.88
N PHE A 124 -38.61 -35.03 23.81
CA PHE A 124 -37.72 -34.59 24.88
C PHE A 124 -36.40 -34.03 24.33
N MET A 125 -35.79 -34.72 23.37
CA MET A 125 -34.54 -34.28 22.74
C MET A 125 -34.72 -32.98 21.97
N TRP A 126 -35.86 -32.77 21.32
CA TRP A 126 -36.19 -31.51 20.67
C TRP A 126 -36.32 -30.36 21.67
N LEU A 127 -36.99 -30.58 22.81
CA LEU A 127 -37.06 -29.59 23.90
C LEU A 127 -35.68 -29.24 24.47
N LEU A 128 -34.82 -30.25 24.62
CA LEU A 128 -33.43 -30.05 25.06
C LEU A 128 -32.63 -29.20 24.06
N ARG A 129 -32.81 -29.43 22.76
CA ARG A 129 -32.19 -28.63 21.70
C ARG A 129 -32.74 -27.21 21.63
N MET A 130 -34.04 -27.03 21.83
CA MET A 130 -34.66 -25.71 22.00
C MET A 130 -34.00 -24.95 23.14
N TYR A 131 -33.88 -25.59 24.31
CA TYR A 131 -33.18 -24.98 25.44
C TYR A 131 -31.73 -24.63 25.11
N ARG A 132 -30.95 -25.56 24.53
CA ARG A 132 -29.52 -25.33 24.22
C ARG A 132 -29.30 -24.17 23.25
N GLY A 133 -30.10 -24.08 22.18
CA GLY A 133 -29.99 -22.99 21.23
C GLY A 133 -30.35 -21.65 21.86
N LEU A 134 -31.45 -21.60 22.64
CA LEU A 134 -31.81 -20.39 23.39
C LEU A 134 -30.74 -20.01 24.41
N GLU A 135 -30.14 -20.99 25.12
CA GLU A 135 -29.03 -20.74 26.04
C GLU A 135 -27.83 -20.13 25.32
N GLN A 136 -27.48 -20.61 24.12
CA GLN A 136 -26.39 -20.05 23.32
C GLN A 136 -26.65 -18.59 22.95
N PHE A 137 -27.87 -18.27 22.48
CA PHE A 137 -28.23 -16.88 22.18
C PHE A 137 -28.17 -15.98 23.41
N VAL A 138 -28.71 -16.44 24.55
CA VAL A 138 -28.68 -15.68 25.80
C VAL A 138 -27.24 -15.47 26.28
N ARG A 139 -26.38 -16.49 26.23
CA ARG A 139 -24.95 -16.39 26.59
C ARG A 139 -24.18 -15.45 25.66
N ALA A 140 -24.55 -15.40 24.38
CA ALA A 140 -24.01 -14.46 23.41
C ALA A 140 -24.52 -13.02 23.61
N GLY A 141 -25.37 -12.78 24.62
CA GLY A 141 -25.94 -11.46 24.90
C GLY A 141 -27.05 -11.04 23.94
N ARG A 142 -27.63 -11.98 23.17
CA ARG A 142 -28.73 -11.73 22.22
C ARG A 142 -30.09 -11.62 22.93
N VAL A 143 -30.18 -10.78 23.97
CA VAL A 143 -31.39 -10.52 24.74
C VAL A 143 -31.67 -9.04 24.88
N LEU A 144 -32.95 -8.69 24.89
CA LEU A 144 -33.45 -7.33 25.07
C LEU A 144 -34.39 -7.27 26.28
N LEU A 145 -34.60 -6.06 26.79
CA LEU A 145 -35.53 -5.82 27.89
C LEU A 145 -36.95 -5.64 27.36
N ARG A 146 -37.89 -6.35 27.97
CA ARG A 146 -39.33 -6.16 27.78
C ARG A 146 -39.99 -5.94 29.15
N CYS A 147 -41.08 -5.18 29.17
CA CYS A 147 -41.94 -5.08 30.33
C CYS A 147 -43.35 -5.55 29.93
N ALA A 148 -43.78 -6.70 30.44
CA ALA A 148 -45.08 -7.29 30.15
C ALA A 148 -46.11 -6.91 31.21
N TRP A 149 -47.38 -6.74 30.82
CA TRP A 149 -48.49 -6.57 31.76
C TRP A 149 -49.17 -7.92 31.99
N ARG A 150 -49.12 -8.43 33.22
CA ARG A 150 -49.71 -9.72 33.63
C ARG A 150 -50.24 -9.61 35.07
N ASP A 151 -51.38 -10.21 35.35
CA ASP A 151 -52.03 -10.21 36.69
C ASP A 151 -52.19 -8.83 37.31
N ASN A 152 -52.51 -7.82 36.48
CA ASN A 152 -52.66 -6.43 36.89
C ASN A 152 -51.37 -5.77 37.44
N GLU A 153 -50.21 -6.33 37.09
CA GLU A 153 -48.89 -5.85 37.48
C GLU A 153 -47.92 -5.79 36.27
N TRP A 154 -46.86 -4.99 36.39
CA TRP A 154 -45.82 -4.85 35.36
C TRP A 154 -44.62 -5.75 35.65
N TRP A 155 -44.28 -6.63 34.72
CA TRP A 155 -43.23 -7.63 34.85
C TRP A 155 -42.07 -7.35 33.91
N PRO A 156 -40.89 -6.93 34.42
CA PRO A 156 -39.70 -6.77 33.61
C PRO A 156 -39.10 -8.16 33.31
N GLN A 157 -38.85 -8.42 32.04
CA GLN A 157 -38.42 -9.72 31.53
C GLN A 157 -37.32 -9.56 30.48
N TRP A 158 -36.49 -10.60 30.34
CA TRP A 158 -35.58 -10.72 29.20
C TRP A 158 -36.35 -11.38 28.06
N GLN A 159 -36.24 -10.81 26.87
CA GLN A 159 -36.78 -11.36 25.64
C GLN A 159 -35.62 -11.65 24.68
N LEU A 160 -35.73 -12.68 23.85
CA LEU A 160 -34.80 -12.90 22.76
C LEU A 160 -34.76 -11.68 21.83
N ALA A 161 -33.56 -11.29 21.39
CA ALA A 161 -33.41 -10.27 20.36
C ALA A 161 -34.01 -10.74 19.03
N THR A 162 -34.64 -9.84 18.27
CA THR A 162 -35.24 -10.16 16.98
C THR A 162 -34.24 -9.86 15.85
N GLY A 163 -33.43 -10.86 15.49
CA GLY A 163 -32.50 -10.82 14.37
C GLY A 163 -32.77 -11.94 13.36
N MET A 164 -32.12 -11.91 12.19
CA MET A 164 -32.34 -12.93 11.15
C MET A 164 -31.84 -14.31 11.55
N GLY A 165 -30.72 -14.40 12.29
CA GLY A 165 -30.19 -15.67 12.76
C GLY A 165 -31.09 -16.35 13.78
N GLU A 166 -31.61 -15.57 14.74
CA GLU A 166 -32.55 -16.05 15.76
C GLU A 166 -33.87 -16.48 15.11
N ASN A 167 -34.42 -15.67 14.20
CA ASN A 167 -35.68 -15.99 13.52
C ASN A 167 -35.54 -17.21 12.59
N ALA A 168 -34.44 -17.32 11.85
CA ALA A 168 -34.17 -18.48 10.99
C ALA A 168 -34.02 -19.76 11.83
N TRP A 169 -33.27 -19.70 12.93
CA TRP A 169 -33.11 -20.84 13.83
C TRP A 169 -34.44 -21.24 14.48
N VAL A 170 -35.27 -20.29 14.94
CA VAL A 170 -36.61 -20.60 15.46
C VAL A 170 -37.47 -21.24 14.36
N ALA A 171 -37.39 -20.77 13.11
CA ALA A 171 -38.11 -21.36 11.99
C ALA A 171 -37.63 -22.79 11.67
N GLU A 172 -36.33 -23.07 11.75
CA GLU A 172 -35.78 -24.44 11.64
C GLU A 172 -36.32 -25.33 12.75
N MET A 173 -36.39 -24.83 13.99
CA MET A 173 -36.94 -25.58 15.11
C MET A 173 -38.44 -25.82 14.96
N VAL A 174 -39.21 -24.86 14.41
CA VAL A 174 -40.61 -25.04 14.01
C VAL A 174 -40.73 -26.17 12.97
N ALA A 175 -39.91 -26.15 11.92
CA ALA A 175 -39.90 -27.19 10.89
C ALA A 175 -39.52 -28.58 11.44
N ALA A 176 -38.64 -28.62 12.44
CA ALA A 176 -38.19 -29.85 13.11
C ALA A 176 -39.11 -30.32 14.26
N THR A 177 -40.27 -29.68 14.48
CA THR A 177 -41.16 -29.98 15.61
C THR A 177 -41.70 -31.41 15.55
N PRO A 178 -41.47 -32.26 16.58
CA PRO A 178 -42.00 -33.62 16.61
C PRO A 178 -43.53 -33.66 16.64
N GLY A 179 -44.13 -34.70 16.04
CA GLY A 179 -45.58 -34.82 15.92
C GLY A 179 -46.34 -34.77 17.25
N VAL A 180 -45.77 -35.33 18.32
CA VAL A 180 -46.35 -35.26 19.68
C VAL A 180 -46.39 -33.83 20.20
N VAL A 181 -45.35 -33.03 19.94
CA VAL A 181 -45.30 -31.62 20.35
C VAL A 181 -46.29 -30.80 19.53
N SER A 182 -46.32 -30.99 18.20
CA SER A 182 -47.23 -30.29 17.30
C SER A 182 -48.71 -30.57 17.61
N ALA A 183 -49.06 -31.82 17.91
CA ALA A 183 -50.43 -32.24 18.21
C ALA A 183 -50.97 -31.71 19.55
N ASN A 184 -50.09 -31.36 20.51
CA ASN A 184 -50.49 -31.03 21.88
C ASN A 184 -50.15 -29.60 22.31
N GLY A 185 -49.05 -29.02 21.85
CA GLY A 185 -48.64 -27.64 22.14
C GLY A 185 -49.08 -26.62 21.09
N GLY A 186 -49.60 -27.09 19.94
CA GLY A 186 -49.99 -26.25 18.80
C GLY A 186 -48.81 -25.81 17.92
N SER A 187 -49.12 -25.17 16.79
CA SER A 187 -48.13 -24.76 15.78
C SER A 187 -47.11 -23.72 16.28
N ARG A 188 -47.41 -23.04 17.38
CA ARG A 188 -46.59 -21.96 17.96
C ARG A 188 -45.73 -22.39 19.15
N THR A 189 -45.64 -23.68 19.46
CA THR A 189 -44.89 -24.15 20.65
C THR A 189 -43.45 -23.63 20.69
N ALA A 190 -42.73 -23.70 19.57
CA ALA A 190 -41.35 -23.23 19.49
C ALA A 190 -41.23 -21.71 19.71
N GLU A 191 -42.17 -20.94 19.14
CA GLU A 191 -42.24 -19.50 19.31
C GLU A 191 -42.55 -19.11 20.77
N LEU A 192 -43.51 -19.79 21.40
CA LEU A 192 -43.87 -19.57 22.81
C LEU A 192 -42.68 -19.86 23.73
N MET A 193 -41.94 -20.95 23.47
CA MET A 193 -40.70 -21.24 24.18
C MET A 193 -39.65 -20.14 23.97
N ALA A 194 -39.49 -19.63 22.74
CA ALA A 194 -38.57 -18.53 22.44
C ALA A 194 -39.01 -17.19 23.05
N GLU A 195 -40.30 -17.01 23.34
CA GLU A 195 -40.83 -15.84 24.05
C GLU A 195 -40.62 -15.93 25.57
N GLU A 196 -40.73 -17.13 26.16
CA GLU A 196 -40.76 -17.31 27.62
C GLU A 196 -39.43 -17.75 28.24
N LEU A 197 -38.72 -18.70 27.62
CA LEU A 197 -37.50 -19.27 28.21
C LEU A 197 -36.32 -18.30 28.33
N PRO A 198 -36.08 -17.32 27.43
CA PRO A 198 -34.94 -16.41 27.57
C PRO A 198 -34.88 -15.69 28.91
N HIS A 199 -36.03 -15.34 29.50
CA HIS A 199 -36.09 -14.74 30.83
C HIS A 199 -35.53 -15.66 31.91
N TRP A 200 -35.97 -16.91 31.94
CA TRP A 200 -35.57 -17.89 32.95
C TRP A 200 -34.12 -18.34 32.75
N ILE A 201 -33.69 -18.51 31.50
CA ILE A 201 -32.29 -18.81 31.15
C ILE A 201 -31.37 -17.68 31.62
N ALA A 202 -31.68 -16.43 31.27
CA ALA A 202 -30.87 -15.28 31.68
C ALA A 202 -30.84 -15.12 33.20
N SER A 203 -31.97 -15.33 33.88
CA SER A 203 -32.04 -15.24 35.35
C SER A 203 -31.19 -16.31 36.04
N SER A 204 -31.19 -17.53 35.51
CA SER A 204 -30.32 -18.63 35.97
C SER A 204 -28.83 -18.29 35.78
N LEU A 205 -28.45 -17.78 34.60
CA LEU A 205 -27.05 -17.39 34.31
C LEU A 205 -26.55 -16.22 35.18
N LEU A 206 -27.46 -15.36 35.63
CA LEU A 206 -27.16 -14.18 36.44
C LEU A 206 -27.32 -14.42 37.94
N GLU A 207 -27.57 -15.66 38.39
CA GLU A 207 -27.73 -16.01 39.80
C GLU A 207 -26.51 -15.57 40.64
N GLY A 208 -25.29 -15.79 40.16
CA GLY A 208 -24.07 -15.34 40.84
C GLY A 208 -23.98 -13.81 40.98
N LEU A 209 -24.55 -13.06 40.03
CA LEU A 209 -24.59 -11.59 40.07
C LEU A 209 -25.67 -11.07 41.02
N ARG A 210 -26.80 -11.80 41.11
CA ARG A 210 -27.92 -11.53 42.03
C ARG A 210 -27.48 -11.65 43.49
N ASP A 211 -26.73 -12.71 43.80
CA ASP A 211 -26.37 -13.08 45.17
C ASP A 211 -25.02 -12.48 45.64
N ALA A 212 -24.28 -11.83 44.74
CA ALA A 212 -23.02 -11.16 45.08
C ALA A 212 -23.21 -10.00 46.07
N PRO A 213 -22.32 -9.83 47.06
CA PRO A 213 -22.38 -8.71 48.01
C PRO A 213 -22.15 -7.38 47.28
N ARG A 214 -22.94 -6.36 47.61
CA ARG A 214 -22.89 -5.05 46.96
C ARG A 214 -22.85 -3.90 47.96
N PRO A 215 -22.14 -2.80 47.63
CA PRO A 215 -22.11 -1.60 48.47
C PRO A 215 -23.45 -0.84 48.49
N SER A 216 -24.25 -0.97 47.42
CA SER A 216 -25.56 -0.32 47.29
C SER A 216 -26.61 -1.32 46.81
N PRO A 217 -27.87 -1.19 47.24
CA PRO A 217 -28.95 -2.03 46.74
C PRO A 217 -29.17 -1.81 45.24
N TRP A 218 -29.67 -2.84 44.56
CA TRP A 218 -30.09 -2.73 43.17
C TRP A 218 -31.19 -1.68 43.00
N HIS A 219 -31.15 -0.98 41.87
CA HIS A 219 -32.30 -0.19 41.43
C HIS A 219 -33.54 -1.09 41.31
N GLU A 220 -34.73 -0.56 41.60
CA GLU A 220 -35.98 -1.32 41.65
C GLU A 220 -36.19 -2.17 40.38
N PHE A 221 -35.97 -1.59 39.20
CA PHE A 221 -36.11 -2.30 37.92
C PHE A 221 -35.15 -3.50 37.82
N SER A 222 -33.87 -3.31 38.13
CA SER A 222 -32.87 -4.38 38.08
C SER A 222 -33.15 -5.44 39.14
N SER A 223 -33.60 -5.03 40.33
CA SER A 223 -34.01 -5.96 41.39
C SER A 223 -35.21 -6.80 40.95
N SER A 224 -36.24 -6.18 40.38
CA SER A 224 -37.43 -6.87 39.88
C SER A 224 -37.11 -7.81 38.71
N LEU A 225 -36.20 -7.41 37.80
CA LEU A 225 -35.75 -8.23 36.68
C LEU A 225 -34.94 -9.45 37.13
N LEU A 226 -34.02 -9.29 38.10
CA LEU A 226 -33.14 -10.36 38.59
C LEU A 226 -33.84 -11.35 39.53
N HIS A 227 -34.87 -10.90 40.25
CA HIS A 227 -35.64 -11.75 41.17
C HIS A 227 -36.95 -12.23 40.56
N SER A 228 -37.21 -11.91 39.28
CA SER A 228 -38.47 -12.21 38.60
C SER A 228 -39.69 -11.78 39.43
N ARG A 229 -39.75 -10.49 39.79
CA ARG A 229 -40.82 -9.87 40.60
C ARG A 229 -41.49 -8.74 39.83
N PRO A 230 -42.76 -8.43 40.12
CA PRO A 230 -43.44 -7.27 39.55
C PRO A 230 -42.76 -5.96 39.99
N LEU A 231 -42.90 -4.91 39.18
CA LEU A 231 -42.52 -3.53 39.53
C LEU A 231 -43.57 -2.92 40.45
N ARG A 232 -43.14 -2.21 41.50
CA ARG A 232 -44.05 -1.45 42.37
C ARG A 232 -44.59 -0.21 41.66
N ARG A 233 -43.79 0.39 40.78
CA ARG A 233 -44.14 1.57 39.96
C ARG A 233 -43.79 1.36 38.49
N GLY A 234 -44.53 0.48 37.81
CA GLY A 234 -44.52 0.39 36.35
C GLY A 234 -45.62 1.25 35.72
N GLY A 235 -45.42 1.70 34.49
CA GLY A 235 -46.45 2.45 33.76
C GLY A 235 -46.19 2.47 32.24
N PRO A 236 -47.20 2.87 31.44
CA PRO A 236 -47.10 2.91 29.98
C PRO A 236 -45.92 3.75 29.47
N GLY A 237 -45.55 4.81 30.19
CA GLY A 237 -44.38 5.63 29.85
C GLY A 237 -43.05 4.87 29.91
N LEU A 238 -42.87 3.98 30.89
CA LEU A 238 -41.69 3.12 30.99
C LEU A 238 -41.64 2.13 29.81
N VAL A 239 -42.79 1.54 29.47
CA VAL A 239 -42.91 0.63 28.32
C VAL A 239 -42.59 1.34 27.02
N SER A 240 -43.11 2.56 26.83
CA SER A 240 -42.81 3.39 25.66
C SER A 240 -41.31 3.66 25.55
N LYS A 241 -40.65 4.05 26.64
CA LYS A 241 -39.20 4.32 26.64
C LYS A 241 -38.35 3.07 26.43
N LEU A 242 -38.77 1.93 26.96
CA LEU A 242 -38.13 0.64 26.68
C LEU A 242 -38.29 0.24 25.22
N ASN A 243 -39.46 0.50 24.61
CA ASN A 243 -39.68 0.26 23.19
C ASN A 243 -38.86 1.21 22.31
N ASP A 244 -38.77 2.51 22.66
CA ASP A 244 -37.91 3.48 21.96
C ASP A 244 -36.44 3.01 21.98
N TRP A 245 -35.95 2.57 23.14
CA TRP A 245 -34.60 2.01 23.29
C TRP A 245 -34.42 0.71 22.50
N LYS A 246 -35.38 -0.22 22.57
CA LYS A 246 -35.37 -1.47 21.80
C LYS A 246 -35.30 -1.20 20.29
N ASN A 247 -36.10 -0.25 19.81
CA ASN A 247 -36.13 0.14 18.41
C ASN A 247 -34.82 0.82 17.99
N SER A 248 -34.17 1.57 18.89
CA SER A 248 -32.82 2.11 18.62
C SER A 248 -31.77 1.01 18.46
N ALA A 249 -31.93 -0.15 19.12
CA ALA A 249 -31.05 -1.31 19.00
C ALA A 249 -31.33 -2.18 17.75
N SER A 250 -32.56 -2.21 17.23
CA SER A 250 -32.86 -2.82 15.91
C SER A 250 -32.45 -1.94 14.73
N THR A 251 -32.11 -0.67 14.99
CA THR A 251 -31.55 0.29 14.02
C THR A 251 -30.02 0.19 13.96
N VAL A 252 -29.46 -1.03 14.10
CA VAL A 252 -28.04 -1.29 13.82
C VAL A 252 -27.88 -1.44 12.31
N GLY A 253 -26.93 -0.67 11.76
CA GLY A 253 -26.76 -0.33 10.34
C GLY A 253 -26.96 -1.47 9.36
N LEU A 254 -28.02 -1.35 8.55
CA LEU A 254 -28.09 -2.02 7.26
C LEU A 254 -27.08 -1.34 6.34
N GLU A 255 -26.19 -2.15 5.77
CA GLU A 255 -25.18 -1.70 4.83
C GLU A 255 -25.28 -2.54 3.56
N LEU A 256 -24.99 -1.91 2.42
CA LEU A 256 -24.80 -2.63 1.17
C LEU A 256 -23.30 -2.83 0.92
N VAL A 257 -22.94 -4.07 0.62
CA VAL A 257 -21.59 -4.50 0.26
C VAL A 257 -21.61 -4.87 -1.21
N VAL A 258 -20.69 -4.27 -1.97
CA VAL A 258 -20.49 -4.59 -3.38
C VAL A 258 -19.35 -5.61 -3.47
N ILE A 259 -19.58 -6.72 -4.15
CA ILE A 259 -18.57 -7.78 -4.34
C ILE A 259 -18.39 -8.00 -5.84
N VAL A 260 -17.17 -7.80 -6.33
CA VAL A 260 -16.79 -8.13 -7.70
C VAL A 260 -16.27 -9.57 -7.74
N GLU A 261 -16.86 -10.41 -8.58
CA GLU A 261 -16.48 -11.81 -8.80
C GLU A 261 -15.68 -11.95 -10.10
N GLU A 262 -14.96 -13.06 -10.27
CA GLU A 262 -14.25 -13.41 -11.51
C GLU A 262 -15.24 -13.63 -12.67
N PRO A 263 -14.82 -13.43 -13.94
CA PRO A 263 -15.73 -13.47 -15.06
C PRO A 263 -16.06 -14.92 -15.42
N PHE A 264 -17.23 -15.15 -15.98
CA PHE A 264 -17.56 -16.47 -16.51
C PHE A 264 -16.69 -16.77 -17.74
N GLU A 265 -15.81 -17.79 -17.66
CA GLU A 265 -14.94 -18.18 -18.78
C GLU A 265 -15.74 -18.67 -20.00
N HIS A 266 -16.89 -19.31 -19.74
CA HIS A 266 -17.91 -19.65 -20.71
C HIS A 266 -19.27 -19.50 -20.02
N LEU A 267 -20.19 -18.70 -20.57
CA LEU A 267 -21.59 -18.77 -20.13
C LEU A 267 -22.05 -20.22 -20.34
N PRO A 268 -22.57 -20.93 -19.31
CA PRO A 268 -22.95 -22.34 -19.42
C PRO A 268 -24.25 -22.52 -20.22
N LEU A 269 -24.25 -22.10 -21.48
CA LEU A 269 -25.38 -22.10 -22.40
C LEU A 269 -25.51 -23.41 -23.20
N HIS A 270 -24.52 -24.31 -23.12
CA HIS A 270 -24.51 -25.56 -23.90
C HIS A 270 -25.71 -26.49 -23.65
N ASN A 271 -26.51 -26.26 -22.60
CA ASN A 271 -27.69 -27.06 -22.23
C ASN A 271 -29.03 -26.30 -22.30
N VAL A 272 -29.07 -25.07 -22.81
CA VAL A 272 -30.32 -24.29 -22.89
C VAL A 272 -30.95 -24.45 -24.28
N SER A 273 -32.21 -24.92 -24.34
CA SER A 273 -32.93 -25.09 -25.61
C SER A 273 -33.06 -23.74 -26.32
N PRO A 274 -32.87 -23.66 -27.65
CA PRO A 274 -33.04 -22.43 -28.44
C PRO A 274 -34.38 -21.72 -28.19
N ASP A 275 -35.43 -22.49 -27.89
CA ASP A 275 -36.78 -21.99 -27.63
C ASP A 275 -36.87 -21.13 -26.34
N VAL A 276 -36.04 -21.41 -25.35
CA VAL A 276 -35.99 -20.64 -24.09
C VAL A 276 -35.29 -19.29 -24.31
N ILE A 277 -34.32 -19.25 -25.23
CA ILE A 277 -33.56 -18.06 -25.59
C ILE A 277 -34.46 -17.09 -26.37
N GLU A 278 -35.24 -17.58 -27.34
CA GLU A 278 -36.22 -16.76 -28.08
C GLU A 278 -37.36 -16.26 -27.19
N ALA A 279 -37.85 -17.07 -26.24
CA ALA A 279 -38.92 -16.67 -25.32
C ALA A 279 -38.47 -15.63 -24.27
N SER A 280 -37.17 -15.55 -23.98
CA SER A 280 -36.58 -14.65 -22.99
C SER A 280 -36.29 -13.22 -23.48
N GLY A 281 -36.61 -12.89 -24.73
CA GLY A 281 -36.51 -11.51 -25.24
C GLY A 281 -35.08 -11.05 -25.54
N GLY A 282 -34.16 -11.97 -25.82
CA GLY A 282 -32.78 -11.66 -26.17
C GLY A 282 -31.86 -11.48 -24.97
N PHE A 283 -30.65 -12.02 -25.07
CA PHE A 283 -29.57 -11.80 -24.11
C PHE A 283 -28.81 -10.54 -24.54
N GLU A 284 -29.08 -9.39 -23.91
CA GLU A 284 -28.29 -8.17 -24.09
C GLU A 284 -27.68 -7.76 -22.75
N VAL A 285 -26.38 -8.05 -22.56
CA VAL A 285 -25.55 -7.35 -21.58
C VAL A 285 -25.01 -6.12 -22.31
N PRO A 286 -25.27 -4.88 -21.84
CA PRO A 286 -24.76 -3.67 -22.49
C PRO A 286 -23.24 -3.75 -22.70
N GLY A 287 -22.78 -3.51 -23.92
CA GLY A 287 -21.34 -3.48 -24.25
C GLY A 287 -20.69 -4.82 -24.63
N VAL A 288 -21.38 -5.95 -24.47
CA VAL A 288 -20.89 -7.26 -24.91
C VAL A 288 -21.41 -7.57 -26.32
N THR A 289 -20.52 -7.65 -27.30
CA THR A 289 -20.92 -7.79 -28.73
C THR A 289 -20.71 -9.18 -29.30
N THR A 290 -19.87 -9.99 -28.66
CA THR A 290 -19.52 -11.35 -29.10
C THR A 290 -19.56 -12.36 -27.94
N TRP A 291 -19.85 -13.63 -28.24
CA TRP A 291 -20.04 -14.69 -27.25
C TRP A 291 -18.77 -15.12 -26.50
N ASP A 292 -17.60 -14.66 -26.95
CA ASP A 292 -16.28 -14.98 -26.38
C ASP A 292 -15.77 -13.88 -25.43
N GLU A 293 -16.52 -12.79 -25.25
CA GLU A 293 -16.15 -11.69 -24.37
C GLU A 293 -16.49 -12.00 -22.89
N PRO A 294 -15.54 -11.78 -21.94
CA PRO A 294 -15.76 -12.10 -20.53
C PRO A 294 -16.74 -11.13 -19.85
N VAL A 295 -17.70 -11.72 -19.11
CA VAL A 295 -18.73 -10.99 -18.35
C VAL A 295 -18.48 -11.11 -16.85
N TRP A 296 -18.43 -9.96 -16.16
CA TRP A 296 -18.04 -9.81 -14.76
C TRP A 296 -19.26 -9.67 -13.83
N PRO A 297 -19.50 -10.60 -12.89
CA PRO A 297 -20.57 -10.46 -11.91
C PRO A 297 -20.20 -9.45 -10.83
N VAL A 298 -21.09 -8.49 -10.58
CA VAL A 298 -20.97 -7.52 -9.49
C VAL A 298 -22.18 -7.70 -8.56
N ARG A 299 -21.95 -8.36 -7.43
CA ARG A 299 -22.99 -8.73 -6.47
C ARG A 299 -23.26 -7.59 -5.49
N ILE A 300 -24.54 -7.27 -5.29
CA ILE A 300 -24.97 -6.31 -4.28
C ILE A 300 -25.58 -7.10 -3.13
N ARG A 301 -24.85 -7.15 -2.02
CA ARG A 301 -25.20 -7.92 -0.83
C ARG A 301 -25.55 -6.97 0.31
N VAL A 302 -26.43 -7.41 1.20
CA VAL A 302 -26.78 -6.67 2.42
C VAL A 302 -26.07 -7.28 3.62
N ARG A 303 -25.59 -6.41 4.50
CA ARG A 303 -24.90 -6.77 5.75
C ARG A 303 -25.58 -6.05 6.92
N ARG A 304 -25.64 -6.72 8.07
CA ARG A 304 -26.08 -6.14 9.35
C ARG A 304 -24.90 -6.19 10.33
N GLY A 305 -24.30 -5.04 10.63
CA GLY A 305 -23.14 -4.97 11.52
C GLY A 305 -21.97 -5.84 11.05
N VAL A 306 -21.57 -6.83 11.87
CA VAL A 306 -20.39 -7.68 11.59
C VAL A 306 -20.72 -8.99 10.84
N ASP A 307 -22.00 -9.28 10.59
CA ASP A 307 -22.44 -10.53 9.94
C ASP A 307 -21.88 -10.68 8.52
N ALA A 308 -21.90 -11.89 7.95
CA ALA A 308 -21.50 -12.10 6.56
C ALA A 308 -22.52 -11.45 5.60
N PRO A 309 -22.09 -10.86 4.45
CA PRO A 309 -23.02 -10.33 3.46
C PRO A 309 -23.83 -11.43 2.78
N TYR A 310 -25.12 -11.22 2.56
CA TYR A 310 -26.02 -12.17 1.88
C TYR A 310 -26.88 -11.48 0.81
N PRO A 311 -27.48 -12.23 -0.14
CA PRO A 311 -28.23 -11.66 -1.25
C PRO A 311 -29.40 -10.78 -0.79
N VAL A 312 -29.59 -9.65 -1.47
CA VAL A 312 -30.77 -8.81 -1.24
C VAL A 312 -31.98 -9.49 -1.87
N ARG A 313 -32.96 -9.84 -1.05
CA ARG A 313 -34.27 -10.36 -1.48
C ARG A 313 -35.37 -9.57 -0.79
N LEU A 314 -35.86 -8.50 -1.41
CA LEU A 314 -36.72 -7.49 -0.78
C LEU A 314 -37.97 -8.10 -0.12
N ALA A 315 -38.53 -9.17 -0.71
CA ALA A 315 -39.71 -9.87 -0.18
C ALA A 315 -39.52 -10.48 1.22
N GLN A 316 -38.28 -10.69 1.67
CA GLN A 316 -37.95 -11.26 2.98
C GLN A 316 -37.88 -10.21 4.11
N TRP A 317 -38.02 -8.93 3.77
CA TRP A 317 -37.87 -7.80 4.69
C TRP A 317 -39.19 -7.13 5.01
N ASP A 318 -39.30 -6.56 6.22
CA ASP A 318 -40.43 -5.72 6.58
C ASP A 318 -40.42 -4.38 5.83
N GLU A 319 -41.55 -3.69 5.83
CA GLU A 319 -41.75 -2.48 5.02
C GLU A 319 -40.78 -1.35 5.41
N ALA A 320 -40.45 -1.23 6.70
CA ALA A 320 -39.50 -0.24 7.20
C ALA A 320 -38.06 -0.50 6.72
N ALA A 321 -37.60 -1.75 6.76
CA ALA A 321 -36.28 -2.12 6.27
C ALA A 321 -36.19 -2.08 4.75
N GLN A 322 -37.25 -2.42 4.02
CA GLN A 322 -37.30 -2.27 2.56
C GLN A 322 -37.07 -0.81 2.15
N GLU A 323 -37.76 0.13 2.80
CA GLU A 323 -37.61 1.56 2.50
C GLU A 323 -36.20 2.07 2.81
N GLN A 324 -35.60 1.61 3.91
CA GLN A 324 -34.21 1.93 4.25
C GLN A 324 -33.22 1.36 3.21
N LEU A 325 -33.39 0.10 2.81
CA LEU A 325 -32.54 -0.53 1.79
C LEU A 325 -32.66 0.18 0.44
N ARG A 326 -33.86 0.58 0.00
CA ARG A 326 -34.05 1.36 -1.22
C ARG A 326 -33.33 2.71 -1.18
N LYS A 327 -33.33 3.39 -0.01
CA LYS A 327 -32.58 4.64 0.18
C LYS A 327 -31.07 4.43 0.07
N ILE A 328 -30.54 3.39 0.70
CA ILE A 328 -29.11 3.04 0.63
C ILE A 328 -28.72 2.67 -0.80
N HIS A 329 -29.54 1.86 -1.48
CA HIS A 329 -29.37 1.50 -2.88
C HIS A 329 -29.35 2.73 -3.81
N ALA A 330 -30.32 3.63 -3.67
CA ALA A 330 -30.36 4.86 -4.46
C ALA A 330 -29.11 5.73 -4.21
N ALA A 331 -28.61 5.79 -2.98
CA ALA A 331 -27.40 6.52 -2.63
C ALA A 331 -26.13 5.87 -3.22
N LEU A 332 -26.06 4.54 -3.26
CA LEU A 332 -25.00 3.77 -3.89
C LEU A 332 -24.95 4.05 -5.41
N PHE A 333 -26.08 3.86 -6.09
CA PHE A 333 -26.17 4.04 -7.54
C PHE A 333 -25.88 5.48 -7.94
N LYS A 334 -26.41 6.47 -7.21
CA LYS A 334 -26.12 7.89 -7.50
C LYS A 334 -24.62 8.23 -7.59
N ARG A 335 -23.78 7.47 -6.90
CA ARG A 335 -22.32 7.70 -6.80
C ARG A 335 -21.49 6.87 -7.77
N SER A 336 -22.08 5.90 -8.47
CA SER A 336 -21.44 5.09 -9.50
C SER A 336 -22.17 5.27 -10.84
N PRO A 337 -21.64 6.08 -11.77
CA PRO A 337 -22.19 6.22 -13.10
C PRO A 337 -22.28 4.89 -13.86
N VAL A 338 -21.30 3.99 -13.69
CA VAL A 338 -21.26 2.68 -14.35
C VAL A 338 -22.38 1.76 -13.84
N MET A 339 -22.67 1.79 -12.54
CA MET A 339 -23.82 1.03 -11.99
C MET A 339 -25.16 1.56 -12.50
N GLN A 340 -25.31 2.88 -12.65
CA GLN A 340 -26.55 3.49 -13.15
C GLN A 340 -26.89 3.07 -14.59
N SER A 341 -25.88 2.92 -15.45
CA SER A 341 -26.08 2.51 -16.84
C SER A 341 -26.48 1.04 -16.98
N ASN A 342 -26.33 0.23 -15.92
CA ASN A 342 -26.55 -1.22 -15.94
C ASN A 342 -27.74 -1.66 -15.05
N VAL A 343 -28.64 -0.74 -14.68
CA VAL A 343 -29.79 -1.04 -13.81
C VAL A 343 -30.80 -1.95 -14.54
N GLY A 344 -30.99 -3.17 -14.03
CA GLY A 344 -32.12 -4.04 -14.41
C GLY A 344 -31.85 -5.05 -15.53
N ALA A 345 -30.62 -5.19 -16.02
CA ALA A 345 -30.24 -6.19 -17.01
C ALA A 345 -29.72 -7.47 -16.33
N VAL A 346 -30.61 -8.29 -15.77
CA VAL A 346 -30.27 -9.66 -15.37
C VAL A 346 -30.79 -10.61 -16.45
N PRO A 347 -29.93 -11.24 -17.25
CA PRO A 347 -30.37 -12.20 -18.25
C PRO A 347 -31.09 -13.39 -17.60
N ILE A 348 -32.27 -13.76 -18.13
CA ILE A 348 -33.11 -14.86 -17.63
C ILE A 348 -32.32 -16.19 -17.50
N VAL A 349 -31.35 -16.41 -18.39
CA VAL A 349 -30.47 -17.58 -18.37
C VAL A 349 -29.66 -17.65 -17.07
N ILE A 350 -29.13 -16.53 -16.59
CA ILE A 350 -28.29 -16.48 -15.38
C ILE A 350 -29.16 -16.66 -14.13
N ALA A 351 -30.35 -16.06 -14.11
CA ALA A 351 -31.31 -16.20 -13.02
C ALA A 351 -31.76 -17.66 -12.77
N ASN A 352 -31.75 -18.51 -13.80
CA ASN A 352 -32.10 -19.92 -13.68
C ASN A 352 -30.94 -20.84 -13.23
N TYR A 353 -29.70 -20.34 -13.24
CA TYR A 353 -28.51 -21.15 -12.95
C TYR A 353 -27.91 -20.84 -11.58
N ASP A 354 -28.12 -19.63 -11.07
CA ASP A 354 -27.56 -19.18 -9.80
C ASP A 354 -28.67 -18.87 -8.77
N ASP A 355 -28.98 -19.86 -7.93
CA ASP A 355 -29.95 -19.72 -6.83
C ASP A 355 -29.53 -18.67 -5.79
N ASN A 356 -28.29 -18.16 -5.84
CA ASN A 356 -27.73 -17.16 -4.94
C ASN A 356 -27.80 -15.72 -5.51
N LEU A 357 -28.55 -15.50 -6.59
CA LEU A 357 -28.75 -14.19 -7.17
C LEU A 357 -29.58 -13.28 -6.24
N GLY A 358 -29.17 -12.02 -6.13
CA GLY A 358 -29.90 -10.96 -5.43
C GLY A 358 -30.67 -10.07 -6.40
N ASP A 359 -31.70 -9.40 -5.91
CA ASP A 359 -32.59 -8.53 -6.71
C ASP A 359 -31.84 -7.36 -7.40
N TRP A 360 -30.64 -7.02 -6.92
CA TRP A 360 -29.84 -5.86 -7.36
C TRP A 360 -28.46 -6.23 -7.91
N ASP A 361 -28.19 -7.51 -8.18
CA ASP A 361 -26.90 -7.92 -8.77
C ASP A 361 -26.76 -7.36 -10.21
N LEU A 362 -25.53 -7.05 -10.62
CA LEU A 362 -25.19 -6.42 -11.90
C LEU A 362 -24.15 -7.25 -12.67
N PHE A 363 -24.05 -7.04 -13.98
CA PHE A 363 -23.08 -7.72 -14.85
C PHE A 363 -22.38 -6.72 -15.77
N PHE A 364 -21.05 -6.64 -15.66
CA PHE A 364 -20.24 -5.67 -16.41
C PHE A 364 -19.42 -6.33 -17.51
N SER A 365 -19.21 -5.59 -18.60
CA SER A 365 -18.15 -5.88 -19.56
C SER A 365 -16.77 -5.59 -18.95
N THR A 366 -15.71 -6.02 -19.65
CA THR A 366 -14.32 -5.78 -19.19
C THR A 366 -13.94 -4.29 -19.19
N GLU A 367 -14.51 -3.49 -20.10
CA GLU A 367 -14.28 -2.04 -20.11
C GLU A 367 -14.99 -1.35 -18.94
N GLU A 368 -16.24 -1.73 -18.68
CA GLU A 368 -17.03 -1.18 -17.57
C GLU A 368 -16.45 -1.55 -16.21
N ILE A 369 -15.98 -2.78 -16.00
CA ILE A 369 -15.39 -3.17 -14.71
C ILE A 369 -14.09 -2.41 -14.42
N VAL A 370 -13.27 -2.15 -15.44
CA VAL A 370 -12.06 -1.32 -15.30
C VAL A 370 -12.42 0.11 -14.97
N GLN A 371 -13.44 0.67 -15.64
CA GLN A 371 -13.94 2.01 -15.32
C GLN A 371 -14.49 2.07 -13.88
N PHE A 372 -15.22 1.04 -13.45
CA PHE A 372 -15.75 0.92 -12.10
C PHE A 372 -14.63 0.88 -11.06
N VAL A 373 -13.63 0.02 -11.24
CA VAL A 373 -12.51 -0.12 -10.30
C VAL A 373 -11.65 1.14 -10.23
N SER A 374 -11.35 1.76 -11.37
CA SER A 374 -10.49 2.96 -11.42
C SER A 374 -11.15 4.24 -10.90
N LYS A 375 -12.46 4.44 -11.13
CA LYS A 375 -13.16 5.71 -10.80
C LYS A 375 -14.18 5.58 -9.68
N ASP A 376 -14.98 4.52 -9.70
CA ASP A 376 -16.17 4.43 -8.83
C ASP A 376 -15.83 3.83 -7.47
N VAL A 377 -14.91 2.85 -7.38
CA VAL A 377 -14.55 2.19 -6.11
C VAL A 377 -14.03 3.18 -5.06
N THR A 378 -13.15 4.10 -5.43
CA THR A 378 -12.62 5.13 -4.50
C THR A 378 -13.74 6.06 -4.01
N THR A 379 -14.63 6.46 -4.93
CA THR A 379 -15.79 7.29 -4.61
C THR A 379 -16.76 6.59 -3.67
N LEU A 380 -17.01 5.30 -3.88
CA LEU A 380 -17.87 4.46 -3.07
C LEU A 380 -17.29 4.23 -1.67
N LYS A 381 -16.00 3.88 -1.57
CA LYS A 381 -15.30 3.71 -0.27
C LYS A 381 -15.29 4.99 0.54
N THR A 382 -15.02 6.14 -0.08
CA THR A 382 -15.04 7.46 0.60
C THR A 382 -16.44 7.82 1.09
N ALA A 383 -17.48 7.38 0.39
CA ALA A 383 -18.87 7.54 0.80
C ALA A 383 -19.33 6.55 1.88
N GLY A 384 -18.44 5.66 2.35
CA GLY A 384 -18.72 4.69 3.41
C GLY A 384 -19.28 3.35 2.93
N PHE A 385 -19.28 3.07 1.63
CA PHE A 385 -19.69 1.75 1.11
C PHE A 385 -18.51 0.77 1.10
N GLN A 386 -18.77 -0.47 1.51
CA GLN A 386 -17.78 -1.53 1.44
C GLN A 386 -17.77 -2.14 0.02
N VAL A 387 -16.60 -2.14 -0.61
CA VAL A 387 -16.38 -2.77 -1.92
C VAL A 387 -15.28 -3.82 -1.80
N MET A 388 -15.59 -5.05 -2.18
CA MET A 388 -14.69 -6.20 -2.21
C MET A 388 -14.31 -6.51 -3.66
N LEU A 389 -13.00 -6.56 -3.92
CA LEU A 389 -12.43 -6.92 -5.21
C LEU A 389 -11.75 -8.29 -5.10
N PRO A 390 -11.57 -9.02 -6.22
CA PRO A 390 -10.75 -10.23 -6.26
C PRO A 390 -9.34 -9.99 -5.69
N LYS A 391 -8.75 -11.03 -5.08
CA LYS A 391 -7.43 -10.92 -4.43
C LYS A 391 -6.32 -10.53 -5.41
N SER A 392 -6.40 -11.00 -6.66
CA SER A 392 -5.44 -10.71 -7.73
C SER A 392 -5.56 -9.29 -8.31
N TRP A 393 -6.52 -8.49 -7.84
CA TRP A 393 -6.80 -7.13 -8.31
C TRP A 393 -6.29 -6.04 -7.36
N GLY A 394 -5.49 -6.41 -6.36
CA GLY A 394 -4.62 -5.43 -5.72
C GLY A 394 -3.84 -4.70 -6.82
N SER A 395 -3.88 -3.37 -6.84
CA SER A 395 -3.09 -2.58 -7.79
C SER A 395 -1.62 -2.95 -7.61
N TYR A 396 -1.07 -3.78 -8.49
CA TYR A 396 0.35 -4.08 -8.50
C TYR A 396 1.07 -2.91 -9.15
N GLU A 397 1.95 -2.26 -8.39
CA GLU A 397 2.83 -1.25 -8.95
C GLU A 397 3.85 -1.92 -9.87
N PRO A 398 4.00 -1.45 -11.13
CA PRO A 398 5.02 -1.98 -12.01
C PRO A 398 6.41 -1.53 -11.55
N HIS A 399 7.30 -2.48 -11.31
CA HIS A 399 8.68 -2.26 -10.96
C HIS A 399 9.60 -2.64 -12.12
N LEU A 400 10.35 -1.65 -12.62
CA LEU A 400 11.39 -1.87 -13.61
C LEU A 400 12.74 -2.04 -12.91
N THR A 401 13.36 -3.19 -13.08
CA THR A 401 14.70 -3.48 -12.60
C THR A 401 15.69 -3.37 -13.77
N VAL A 402 16.72 -2.55 -13.63
CA VAL A 402 17.81 -2.44 -14.61
C VAL A 402 19.10 -2.94 -13.98
N ASN A 403 19.58 -4.08 -14.48
CA ASN A 403 20.84 -4.69 -14.07
C ASN A 403 21.97 -4.10 -14.90
N THR A 404 23.02 -3.61 -14.24
CA THR A 404 24.18 -2.97 -14.91
C THR A 404 25.48 -3.70 -14.61
N THR A 405 26.23 -4.04 -15.66
CA THR A 405 27.55 -4.71 -15.58
C THR A 405 28.60 -3.94 -16.36
N GLU A 406 29.86 -4.01 -15.92
CA GLU A 406 30.97 -3.35 -16.62
C GLU A 406 31.33 -4.10 -17.91
N SER A 407 31.51 -3.38 -19.01
CA SER A 407 31.95 -3.96 -20.29
C SER A 407 33.49 -4.01 -20.38
N GLY A 408 34.10 -5.20 -20.26
CA GLY A 408 35.50 -5.46 -20.65
C GLY A 408 36.52 -5.77 -19.53
N GLU A 409 37.60 -6.51 -19.87
CA GLU A 409 38.68 -6.92 -18.95
C GLU A 409 39.48 -5.72 -18.40
N VAL A 410 39.48 -5.59 -17.07
CA VAL A 410 40.26 -4.61 -16.31
C VAL A 410 41.75 -4.93 -16.44
N SER A 411 42.48 -4.15 -17.25
CA SER A 411 43.95 -4.20 -17.23
C SER A 411 44.49 -3.68 -15.89
N ALA A 412 45.41 -4.42 -15.29
CA ALA A 412 45.92 -4.21 -13.93
C ALA A 412 46.84 -2.97 -13.75
N ALA A 413 46.74 -1.97 -14.62
CA ALA A 413 47.50 -0.72 -14.52
C ALA A 413 46.60 0.49 -14.81
N GLY A 414 45.94 0.96 -13.75
CA GLY A 414 45.48 2.35 -13.58
C GLY A 414 44.80 3.08 -14.75
N SER A 415 43.48 2.94 -14.88
CA SER A 415 42.59 4.10 -15.08
C SER A 415 41.15 3.72 -14.71
N LYS A 416 40.64 4.37 -13.66
CA LYS A 416 39.33 4.13 -13.07
C LYS A 416 38.30 5.09 -13.68
N LEU A 417 37.19 4.52 -14.14
CA LEU A 417 35.77 4.92 -14.02
C LEU A 417 35.41 6.41 -14.21
N GLY A 418 34.37 6.73 -15.00
CA GLY A 418 33.87 8.09 -15.22
C GLY A 418 32.47 8.09 -15.86
N LEU A 419 31.77 9.22 -15.93
CA LEU A 419 30.39 9.29 -16.48
C LEU A 419 30.29 8.89 -17.97
N GLU A 420 31.40 8.97 -18.71
CA GLU A 420 31.53 8.54 -20.11
C GLU A 420 31.82 7.03 -20.26
N GLN A 421 31.88 6.29 -19.15
CA GLN A 421 32.11 4.85 -19.18
C GLN A 421 30.91 4.10 -19.74
N LEU A 422 31.20 3.14 -20.63
CA LEU A 422 30.22 2.21 -21.16
C LEU A 422 29.85 1.15 -20.12
N VAL A 423 28.55 0.92 -20.00
CA VAL A 423 27.96 -0.06 -19.09
C VAL A 423 27.01 -0.94 -19.91
N GLU A 424 27.13 -2.25 -19.73
CA GLU A 424 26.15 -3.20 -20.24
C GLU A 424 24.92 -3.18 -19.34
N TYR A 425 23.75 -3.03 -19.94
CA TYR A 425 22.49 -3.07 -19.21
C TYR A 425 21.63 -4.26 -19.67
N ASN A 426 20.88 -4.82 -18.72
CA ASN A 426 19.83 -5.80 -18.94
C ASN A 426 18.63 -5.41 -18.08
N TRP A 427 17.46 -5.23 -18.68
CA TRP A 427 16.26 -4.83 -17.94
C TRP A 427 15.26 -5.96 -17.77
N GLN A 428 14.53 -5.92 -16.67
CA GLN A 428 13.46 -6.86 -16.31
C GLN A 428 12.28 -6.08 -15.74
N LEU A 429 11.06 -6.33 -16.25
CA LEU A 429 9.84 -5.73 -15.73
C LEU A 429 9.11 -6.74 -14.83
N SER A 430 8.70 -6.29 -13.66
CA SER A 430 7.91 -7.07 -12.70
C SER A 430 6.64 -6.34 -12.31
N LEU A 431 5.56 -7.09 -12.06
CA LEU A 431 4.33 -6.62 -11.44
C LEU A 431 4.19 -7.32 -10.09
N GLY A 432 4.44 -6.59 -9.00
CA GLY A 432 4.60 -7.22 -7.68
C GLY A 432 5.74 -8.25 -7.70
N ASP A 433 5.46 -9.48 -7.31
CA ASP A 433 6.44 -10.58 -7.29
C ASP A 433 6.55 -11.35 -8.62
N ILE A 434 5.83 -10.93 -9.67
CA ILE A 434 5.74 -11.66 -10.93
C ILE A 434 6.59 -10.97 -11.99
N GLU A 435 7.67 -11.62 -12.39
CA GLU A 435 8.47 -11.24 -13.56
C GLU A 435 7.70 -11.50 -14.87
N LEU A 436 7.65 -10.49 -15.72
CA LEU A 436 6.98 -10.53 -17.02
C LEU A 436 7.96 -10.84 -18.15
N SER A 437 7.56 -11.73 -19.05
CA SER A 437 8.22 -11.93 -20.34
C SER A 437 7.91 -10.79 -21.32
N ALA A 438 8.73 -10.66 -22.38
CA ALA A 438 8.51 -9.67 -23.44
C ALA A 438 7.13 -9.79 -24.11
N SER A 439 6.63 -11.02 -24.30
CA SER A 439 5.30 -11.27 -24.85
C SER A 439 4.18 -10.89 -23.88
N GLU A 440 4.31 -11.23 -22.59
CA GLU A 440 3.34 -10.87 -21.56
C GLU A 440 3.25 -9.35 -21.37
N MET A 441 4.39 -8.65 -21.43
CA MET A 441 4.44 -7.20 -21.41
C MET A 441 3.70 -6.59 -22.61
N GLN A 442 3.93 -7.11 -23.81
CA GLN A 442 3.32 -6.56 -25.02
C GLN A 442 1.81 -6.78 -25.05
N GLU A 443 1.33 -7.93 -24.58
CA GLU A 443 -0.10 -8.16 -24.34
C GLU A 443 -0.67 -7.15 -23.34
N LEU A 444 0.08 -6.84 -22.29
CA LEU A 444 -0.33 -5.94 -21.23
C LEU A 444 -0.40 -4.48 -21.66
N VAL A 445 0.59 -4.00 -22.44
CA VAL A 445 0.58 -2.67 -23.07
C VAL A 445 -0.54 -2.54 -24.11
N ASN A 446 -0.82 -3.62 -24.85
CA ASN A 446 -1.88 -3.64 -25.87
C ASN A 446 -3.29 -3.76 -25.27
N SER A 447 -3.41 -4.24 -24.03
CA SER A 447 -4.69 -4.30 -23.34
C SER A 447 -5.19 -2.86 -23.08
N LYS A 448 -6.20 -2.43 -23.83
CA LYS A 448 -6.75 -1.07 -23.72
C LYS A 448 -7.30 -0.74 -22.33
N ALA A 449 -7.57 -1.76 -21.52
CA ALA A 449 -8.23 -1.66 -20.23
C ALA A 449 -7.29 -1.90 -19.02
N GLY A 450 -5.99 -2.17 -19.22
CA GLY A 450 -5.04 -2.39 -18.10
C GLY A 450 -5.34 -3.65 -17.27
N LEU A 451 -6.18 -4.55 -17.78
CA LEU A 451 -6.54 -5.83 -17.17
C LEU A 451 -6.12 -6.95 -18.12
N VAL A 452 -5.24 -7.86 -17.66
CA VAL A 452 -4.76 -9.00 -18.44
C VAL A 452 -4.81 -10.28 -17.63
N LYS A 453 -5.12 -11.38 -18.29
CA LYS A 453 -5.06 -12.72 -17.72
C LYS A 453 -3.64 -13.26 -17.86
N LEU A 454 -2.86 -13.23 -16.79
CA LEU A 454 -1.49 -13.73 -16.73
C LEU A 454 -1.45 -15.03 -15.94
N ARG A 455 -0.93 -16.09 -16.56
CA ARG A 455 -0.78 -17.44 -15.95
C ARG A 455 -2.07 -18.00 -15.31
N GLY A 456 -3.23 -17.62 -15.85
CA GLY A 456 -4.55 -18.08 -15.37
C GLY A 456 -5.25 -17.12 -14.41
N GLU A 457 -4.57 -16.10 -13.90
CA GLU A 457 -5.13 -15.11 -12.97
C GLU A 457 -5.31 -13.75 -13.67
N TRP A 458 -6.41 -13.06 -13.37
CA TRP A 458 -6.64 -11.70 -13.86
C TRP A 458 -5.89 -10.70 -12.99
N MET A 459 -5.01 -9.92 -13.59
CA MET A 459 -4.24 -8.87 -12.92
C MET A 459 -4.55 -7.51 -13.52
N MET A 460 -4.64 -6.51 -12.64
CA MET A 460 -4.87 -5.11 -12.99
C MET A 460 -3.59 -4.32 -12.75
N ALA A 461 -3.16 -3.57 -13.76
CA ALA A 461 -1.98 -2.73 -13.70
C ALA A 461 -2.27 -1.34 -14.29
N ASP A 462 -1.55 -0.32 -13.81
CA ASP A 462 -1.73 1.05 -14.30
C ASP A 462 -1.22 1.21 -15.74
N ALA A 463 -2.16 1.28 -16.68
CA ALA A 463 -1.88 1.45 -18.10
C ALA A 463 -1.06 2.72 -18.41
N ALA A 464 -1.14 3.77 -17.58
CA ALA A 464 -0.31 4.96 -17.73
C ALA A 464 1.15 4.68 -17.36
N ALA A 465 1.38 4.09 -16.19
CA ALA A 465 2.72 3.70 -15.74
C ALA A 465 3.41 2.73 -16.72
N LEU A 466 2.67 1.77 -17.27
CA LEU A 466 3.20 0.79 -18.23
C LEU A 466 3.59 1.39 -19.58
N ARG A 467 2.80 2.35 -20.09
CA ARG A 467 3.18 3.10 -21.30
C ARG A 467 4.45 3.91 -21.05
N HIS A 468 4.57 4.55 -19.89
CA HIS A 468 5.78 5.28 -19.54
C HIS A 468 7.01 4.39 -19.44
N ILE A 469 6.89 3.18 -18.87
CA ILE A 469 7.98 2.20 -18.86
C ILE A 469 8.33 1.76 -20.28
N SER A 470 7.33 1.51 -21.14
CA SER A 470 7.55 1.19 -22.55
C SER A 470 8.27 2.30 -23.31
N ASP A 471 7.89 3.56 -23.08
CA ASP A 471 8.54 4.72 -23.69
C ASP A 471 9.99 4.84 -23.24
N TYR A 472 10.24 4.68 -21.93
CA TYR A 472 11.59 4.66 -21.35
C TYR A 472 12.48 3.57 -21.97
N MET A 473 11.97 2.34 -22.10
CA MET A 473 12.70 1.24 -22.72
C MET A 473 13.03 1.52 -24.19
N ALA A 474 12.10 2.15 -24.92
CA ALA A 474 12.33 2.54 -26.30
C ALA A 474 13.41 3.62 -26.43
N GLU A 475 13.50 4.56 -25.49
CA GLU A 475 14.53 5.60 -25.48
C GLU A 475 15.94 5.05 -25.18
N ILE A 476 16.09 4.15 -24.20
CA ILE A 476 17.38 3.49 -23.94
C ILE A 476 17.82 2.67 -25.16
N ALA A 477 16.91 1.89 -25.75
CA ALA A 477 17.22 1.09 -26.93
C ALA A 477 17.64 1.98 -28.12
N LYS A 478 16.97 3.11 -28.31
CA LYS A 478 17.30 4.09 -29.35
C LYS A 478 18.66 4.77 -29.11
N ALA A 479 18.99 5.09 -27.86
CA ALA A 479 20.28 5.66 -27.50
C ALA A 479 21.43 4.67 -27.79
N SER A 480 21.26 3.41 -27.37
CA SER A 480 22.22 2.33 -27.68
C SER A 480 22.36 2.12 -29.20
N GLU A 481 21.25 2.07 -29.95
CA GLU A 481 21.29 1.93 -31.41
C GLU A 481 22.00 3.11 -32.09
N SER A 482 21.72 4.33 -31.65
CA SER A 482 22.32 5.54 -32.21
C SER A 482 23.84 5.56 -31.98
N ARG A 483 24.31 5.10 -30.81
CA ARG A 483 25.75 4.95 -30.54
C ARG A 483 26.38 3.89 -31.42
N LEU A 484 25.84 2.67 -31.42
CA LEU A 484 26.41 1.56 -32.20
C LEU A 484 26.50 1.94 -33.69
N ARG A 485 25.49 2.66 -34.20
CA ARG A 485 25.49 3.20 -35.56
C ARG A 485 26.58 4.26 -35.78
N ALA A 486 26.76 5.19 -34.85
CA ALA A 486 27.81 6.21 -34.95
C ALA A 486 29.23 5.61 -34.88
N GLU A 487 29.44 4.60 -34.03
CA GLU A 487 30.70 3.86 -33.94
C GLU A 487 30.99 3.08 -35.22
N LEU A 488 29.98 2.39 -35.76
CA LEU A 488 30.07 1.69 -37.04
C LEU A 488 30.39 2.64 -38.19
N ASP A 489 29.72 3.79 -38.27
CA ASP A 489 29.96 4.79 -39.31
C ASP A 489 31.37 5.39 -39.19
N SER A 490 31.84 5.68 -37.97
CA SER A 490 33.21 6.15 -37.72
C SER A 490 34.26 5.10 -38.07
N ALA A 491 34.03 3.83 -37.72
CA ALA A 491 34.94 2.73 -38.03
C ALA A 491 35.03 2.49 -39.54
N LYS A 492 33.89 2.54 -40.26
CA LYS A 492 33.86 2.48 -41.73
C LYS A 492 34.62 3.63 -42.37
N GLN A 493 34.39 4.87 -41.91
CA GLN A 493 35.12 6.04 -42.40
C GLN A 493 36.63 5.94 -42.18
N ARG A 494 37.08 5.45 -41.02
CA ARG A 494 38.50 5.21 -40.73
C ARG A 494 39.08 4.12 -41.64
N ALA A 495 38.37 3.01 -41.82
CA ALA A 495 38.78 1.93 -42.69
C ALA A 495 38.88 2.38 -44.16
N ASP A 496 37.90 3.15 -44.65
CA ASP A 496 37.90 3.69 -46.01
C ASP A 496 39.02 4.72 -46.24
N HIS A 497 39.30 5.57 -45.24
CA HIS A 497 40.39 6.54 -45.31
C HIS A 497 41.78 5.86 -45.31
N ALA A 498 42.03 4.93 -44.39
CA ALA A 498 43.28 4.15 -44.34
C ALA A 498 43.48 3.31 -45.62
N LYS A 499 42.40 2.75 -46.17
CA LYS A 499 42.42 2.02 -47.44
C LYS A 499 42.74 2.95 -48.64
N ALA A 500 42.22 4.17 -48.63
CA ALA A 500 42.51 5.17 -49.68
C ALA A 500 43.95 5.69 -49.63
N GLN A 501 44.54 5.77 -48.43
CA GLN A 501 45.93 6.24 -48.22
C GLN A 501 46.98 5.12 -48.24
N GLN A 502 46.59 3.85 -48.39
CA GLN A 502 47.48 2.67 -48.34
C GLN A 502 48.31 2.61 -47.04
N GLU A 503 47.73 3.02 -45.92
CA GLU A 503 48.39 2.96 -44.61
C GLU A 503 48.61 1.50 -44.15
N PRO A 504 49.74 1.17 -43.51
CA PRO A 504 49.95 -0.17 -42.94
C PRO A 504 48.88 -0.48 -41.88
N GLY A 505 48.21 -1.64 -41.97
CA GLY A 505 47.16 -2.05 -41.01
C GLY A 505 45.71 -1.78 -41.44
N TRP A 506 45.47 -1.29 -42.67
CA TRP A 506 44.11 -1.05 -43.18
C TRP A 506 43.22 -2.31 -43.22
N GLU A 507 43.81 -3.50 -43.38
CA GLU A 507 43.08 -4.78 -43.39
C GLU A 507 42.48 -5.12 -42.02
N GLU A 508 43.19 -4.79 -40.93
CA GLU A 508 42.69 -4.97 -39.55
C GLU A 508 41.54 -4.01 -39.25
N LEU A 509 41.61 -2.76 -39.73
CA LEU A 509 40.54 -1.77 -39.58
C LEU A 509 39.26 -2.17 -40.34
N VAL A 510 39.40 -2.79 -41.52
CA VAL A 510 38.26 -3.33 -42.28
C VAL A 510 37.62 -4.52 -41.56
N GLN A 511 38.43 -5.44 -41.01
CA GLN A 511 37.91 -6.55 -40.19
C GLN A 511 37.20 -6.05 -38.93
N GLN A 512 37.72 -5.01 -38.29
CA GLN A 512 37.10 -4.40 -37.12
C GLN A 512 35.75 -3.75 -37.46
N ALA A 513 35.64 -3.08 -38.61
CA ALA A 513 34.38 -2.52 -39.09
C ALA A 513 33.35 -3.62 -39.49
N GLN A 514 33.80 -4.76 -40.02
CA GLN A 514 32.94 -5.91 -40.31
C GLN A 514 32.41 -6.58 -39.05
N LYS A 515 33.25 -6.75 -38.02
CA LYS A 515 32.84 -7.29 -36.73
C LYS A 515 31.79 -6.41 -36.05
N LEU A 516 31.98 -5.09 -36.06
CA LEU A 516 30.99 -4.13 -35.54
C LEU A 516 29.67 -4.15 -36.34
N GLN A 517 29.72 -4.43 -37.65
CA GLN A 517 28.53 -4.61 -38.48
C GLN A 517 27.74 -5.86 -38.06
N GLU A 518 28.43 -6.99 -37.85
CA GLU A 518 27.80 -8.24 -37.39
C GLU A 518 27.20 -8.10 -35.99
N GLU A 519 27.86 -7.35 -35.09
CA GLU A 519 27.34 -7.03 -33.75
C GLU A 519 26.10 -6.12 -33.83
N PHE A 520 26.08 -5.13 -34.73
CA PHE A 520 24.92 -4.27 -34.96
C PHE A 520 23.71 -5.02 -35.54
N ASP A 521 23.97 -6.00 -36.42
CA ASP A 521 22.93 -6.80 -37.08
C ASP A 521 22.36 -7.87 -36.13
N ASN A 522 23.16 -8.42 -35.21
CA ASN A 522 22.75 -9.45 -34.23
C ASN A 522 22.29 -8.90 -32.87
N ARG A 523 21.99 -7.60 -32.78
CA ARG A 523 21.60 -6.97 -31.52
C ARG A 523 20.30 -7.54 -30.96
N HIS A 524 20.26 -7.76 -29.64
CA HIS A 524 19.07 -8.25 -28.94
C HIS A 524 18.27 -7.07 -28.37
N VAL A 525 16.94 -7.11 -28.50
CA VAL A 525 16.04 -6.14 -27.86
C VAL A 525 16.00 -6.47 -26.37
N GLY A 526 16.70 -5.69 -25.54
CA GLY A 526 16.73 -5.89 -24.09
C GLY A 526 18.11 -5.74 -23.44
N VAL A 527 19.16 -5.97 -24.21
CA VAL A 527 20.55 -5.93 -23.77
C VAL A 527 21.32 -4.97 -24.67
N GLY A 528 22.06 -4.04 -24.07
CA GLY A 528 22.82 -3.05 -24.84
C GLY A 528 23.92 -2.38 -24.02
N GLN A 529 24.67 -1.50 -24.68
CA GLN A 529 25.72 -0.69 -24.06
C GLN A 529 25.34 0.79 -24.13
N VAL A 530 25.34 1.46 -22.97
CA VAL A 530 25.02 2.89 -22.82
C VAL A 530 26.03 3.51 -21.86
N THR A 531 26.30 4.82 -21.99
CA THR A 531 27.15 5.51 -21.02
C THR A 531 26.42 5.72 -19.71
N LEU A 532 27.14 5.78 -18.60
CA LEU A 532 26.58 6.12 -17.30
C LEU A 532 25.83 7.47 -17.31
N ALA A 533 26.34 8.46 -18.04
CA ALA A 533 25.70 9.76 -18.21
C ALA A 533 24.32 9.66 -18.88
N GLU A 534 24.23 8.94 -20.00
CA GLU A 534 22.97 8.75 -20.72
C GLU A 534 21.99 7.88 -19.94
N LEU A 535 22.46 6.77 -19.35
CA LEU A 535 21.61 5.91 -18.53
C LEU A 535 21.05 6.68 -17.34
N ARG A 536 21.85 7.54 -16.71
CA ARG A 536 21.41 8.47 -15.66
C ARG A 536 20.44 9.52 -16.17
N GLN A 537 20.69 10.13 -17.33
CA GLN A 537 19.77 11.13 -17.89
C GLN A 537 18.40 10.50 -18.17
N ILE A 538 18.38 9.37 -18.86
CA ILE A 538 17.17 8.64 -19.19
C ILE A 538 16.48 8.23 -17.88
N ALA A 539 17.24 7.71 -16.89
CA ALA A 539 16.71 7.41 -15.56
C ALA A 539 16.05 8.64 -14.94
N LEU A 540 16.73 9.78 -14.87
CA LEU A 540 16.17 11.01 -14.31
C LEU A 540 14.87 11.44 -14.99
N GLU A 541 14.80 11.31 -16.32
CA GLU A 541 13.60 11.63 -17.11
C GLU A 541 12.43 10.67 -16.81
N ALA A 542 12.71 9.40 -16.50
CA ALA A 542 11.70 8.38 -16.20
C ALA A 542 11.33 8.23 -14.71
N THR A 543 12.29 8.33 -13.79
CA THR A 543 12.06 8.24 -12.33
C THR A 543 11.17 9.37 -11.83
N ALA A 544 10.96 10.43 -12.61
CA ALA A 544 9.98 11.48 -12.29
C ALA A 544 8.51 10.98 -12.34
N LYS A 545 8.24 9.79 -12.90
CA LYS A 545 6.89 9.26 -13.10
C LYS A 545 6.67 7.84 -12.58
N THR A 546 7.72 7.02 -12.45
CA THR A 546 7.63 5.61 -12.01
C THR A 546 8.87 5.18 -11.21
N PRO A 547 8.77 4.28 -10.21
CA PRO A 547 9.95 3.74 -9.52
C PRO A 547 10.79 2.87 -10.47
N VAL A 548 12.06 3.21 -10.64
CA VAL A 548 13.04 2.39 -11.37
C VAL A 548 14.12 1.98 -10.39
N GLU A 549 14.33 0.67 -10.23
CA GLU A 549 15.38 0.13 -9.38
C GLU A 549 16.61 -0.27 -10.22
N PHE A 550 17.78 0.19 -9.78
CA PHE A 550 19.05 -0.13 -10.42
C PHE A 550 19.82 -1.13 -9.56
N THR A 551 20.16 -2.29 -10.12
CA THR A 551 21.02 -3.28 -9.45
C THR A 551 22.31 -3.49 -10.24
N GLY A 552 23.40 -3.86 -9.55
CA GLY A 552 24.72 -3.99 -10.17
C GLY A 552 25.86 -3.57 -9.23
N SER A 553 26.88 -2.90 -9.77
CA SER A 553 27.99 -2.40 -8.97
C SER A 553 27.48 -1.36 -7.95
N GLN A 554 27.91 -1.47 -6.69
CA GLN A 554 27.40 -0.61 -5.59
C GLN A 554 27.56 0.89 -5.85
N TRP A 555 28.55 1.27 -6.67
CA TRP A 555 28.80 2.65 -7.05
C TRP A 555 27.94 3.12 -8.24
N HIS A 556 27.59 2.24 -9.21
CA HIS A 556 26.58 2.57 -10.24
C HIS A 556 25.24 2.89 -9.59
N THR A 557 24.82 2.06 -8.63
CA THR A 557 23.58 2.28 -7.89
C THR A 557 23.61 3.65 -7.20
N SER A 558 24.73 4.03 -6.58
CA SER A 558 24.89 5.35 -5.94
C SER A 558 24.86 6.53 -6.92
N LEU A 559 25.44 6.37 -8.12
CA LEU A 559 25.37 7.37 -9.18
C LEU A 559 24.02 7.38 -9.91
N LEU A 560 23.16 6.39 -9.71
CA LEU A 560 21.82 6.34 -10.32
C LEU A 560 20.72 6.67 -9.29
N GLY A 561 21.09 7.01 -8.06
CA GLY A 561 20.17 7.49 -7.00
C GLY A 561 20.06 6.59 -5.76
N GLY A 562 20.96 5.64 -5.55
CA GLY A 562 20.98 4.75 -4.38
C GLY A 562 21.73 5.31 -3.16
N ASP A 563 21.31 4.85 -1.97
CA ASP A 563 21.67 5.42 -0.67
C ASP A 563 23.08 5.09 -0.11
N ILE A 564 24.00 4.51 -0.91
CA ILE A 564 25.23 3.90 -0.35
C ILE A 564 26.51 4.41 -1.03
N ALA A 565 26.94 5.63 -0.70
CA ALA A 565 28.30 6.07 -1.05
C ALA A 565 29.34 5.33 -0.15
N PRO A 566 30.33 4.60 -0.71
CA PRO A 566 31.42 4.05 0.09
C PRO A 566 32.26 5.19 0.69
N ALA A 567 32.66 5.05 1.96
CA ALA A 567 33.49 6.04 2.65
C ALA A 567 34.88 6.14 1.96
N PRO A 568 35.40 7.36 1.71
CA PRO A 568 36.74 7.53 1.13
C PRO A 568 37.83 6.92 2.01
N GLU A 569 38.80 6.26 1.38
CA GLU A 569 40.00 5.76 2.07
C GLU A 569 40.89 6.92 2.52
N ARG A 570 41.49 6.78 3.70
CA ARG A 570 42.37 7.79 4.29
C ARG A 570 43.69 7.85 3.54
N ILE A 571 44.08 9.04 3.08
CA ILE A 571 45.37 9.26 2.40
C ILE A 571 46.39 9.93 3.32
N ASP A 572 47.66 9.60 3.07
CA ASP A 572 48.78 10.25 3.73
C ASP A 572 49.12 11.56 3.04
N ILE A 573 49.30 12.61 3.85
CA ILE A 573 49.66 13.93 3.36
C ILE A 573 51.19 14.01 3.27
N PRO A 574 51.76 14.32 2.09
CA PRO A 574 53.21 14.41 1.92
C PRO A 574 53.85 15.48 2.81
N GLU A 575 55.12 15.27 3.17
CA GLU A 575 55.92 16.23 3.95
C GLU A 575 56.09 17.59 3.24
N THR A 576 55.83 17.66 1.94
CA THR A 576 55.84 18.92 1.16
C THR A 576 54.73 19.89 1.58
N VAL A 577 53.69 19.42 2.28
CA VAL A 577 52.62 20.25 2.83
C VAL A 577 53.03 20.76 4.22
N HIS A 578 53.39 22.03 4.29
CA HIS A 578 53.85 22.72 5.49
C HIS A 578 52.68 23.25 6.34
N ALA A 579 51.69 22.40 6.61
CA ALA A 579 50.56 22.71 7.48
C ALA A 579 49.98 21.44 8.11
N GLN A 580 49.50 21.56 9.34
CA GLN A 580 48.69 20.50 9.97
C GLN A 580 47.22 20.71 9.60
N LEU A 581 46.65 19.76 8.87
CA LEU A 581 45.24 19.76 8.51
C LEU A 581 44.40 19.33 9.72
N ARG A 582 43.29 20.04 9.96
CA ARG A 582 42.25 19.59 10.90
C ARG A 582 41.57 18.32 10.39
N GLU A 583 40.92 17.56 11.27
CA GLU A 583 40.32 16.27 10.90
C GLU A 583 39.29 16.41 9.77
N TYR A 584 38.41 17.41 9.85
CA TYR A 584 37.46 17.67 8.76
C TYR A 584 38.21 18.03 7.46
N GLN A 585 39.25 18.86 7.51
CA GLN A 585 40.03 19.21 6.31
C GLN A 585 40.65 17.96 5.69
N ARG A 586 41.16 17.04 6.50
CA ARG A 586 41.75 15.79 6.03
C ARG A 586 40.71 14.89 5.36
N ARG A 587 39.53 14.72 5.97
CA ARG A 587 38.37 14.05 5.33
C ARG A 587 37.98 14.70 3.99
N GLY A 588 38.09 16.03 3.91
CA GLY A 588 37.83 16.77 2.67
C GLY A 588 38.85 16.45 1.57
N VAL A 589 40.13 16.34 1.94
CA VAL A 589 41.20 15.92 1.01
C VAL A 589 41.01 14.46 0.59
N ASP A 590 40.70 13.55 1.52
CA ASP A 590 40.40 12.14 1.24
C ASP A 590 39.27 12.02 0.19
N TRP A 591 38.18 12.78 0.39
CA TRP A 591 37.05 12.84 -0.53
C TRP A 591 37.44 13.42 -1.89
N LEU A 592 38.14 14.57 -1.92
CA LEU A 592 38.59 15.18 -3.18
C LEU A 592 39.53 14.29 -3.98
N TYR A 593 40.41 13.55 -3.30
CA TYR A 593 41.31 12.60 -3.95
C TYR A 593 40.54 11.42 -4.53
N TRP A 594 39.54 10.90 -3.81
CA TRP A 594 38.64 9.87 -4.32
C TRP A 594 37.88 10.36 -5.56
N MET A 595 37.31 11.57 -5.54
CA MET A 595 36.62 12.18 -6.70
C MET A 595 37.57 12.28 -7.90
N SER A 596 38.80 12.76 -7.67
CA SER A 596 39.82 12.88 -8.70
C SER A 596 40.20 11.52 -9.30
N ARG A 597 40.43 10.48 -8.50
CA ARG A 597 40.81 9.15 -9.00
C ARG A 597 39.71 8.47 -9.81
N ASN A 598 38.45 8.82 -9.59
CA ASN A 598 37.29 8.29 -10.32
C ASN A 598 36.79 9.26 -11.40
N ASN A 599 37.60 10.24 -11.83
CA ASN A 599 37.23 11.23 -12.85
C ASN A 599 35.86 11.91 -12.62
N LEU A 600 35.44 12.03 -11.35
CA LEU A 600 34.19 12.70 -10.98
C LEU A 600 34.52 14.12 -10.54
N GLY A 601 33.86 15.12 -11.12
CA GLY A 601 33.98 16.50 -10.67
C GLY A 601 33.36 16.70 -9.28
N ALA A 602 33.84 17.71 -8.56
CA ALA A 602 33.50 17.92 -7.16
C ALA A 602 33.13 19.38 -6.85
N VAL A 603 32.14 19.57 -5.97
CA VAL A 603 31.79 20.87 -5.40
C VAL A 603 32.15 20.86 -3.92
N LEU A 604 33.22 21.58 -3.55
CA LEU A 604 33.57 21.81 -2.15
C LEU A 604 32.86 23.08 -1.67
N ALA A 605 31.74 22.86 -0.99
CA ALA A 605 30.79 23.87 -0.54
C ALA A 605 30.97 24.25 0.95
N ASP A 606 32.18 24.12 1.50
CA ASP A 606 32.46 24.48 2.88
C ASP A 606 32.24 25.98 3.15
N ASP A 607 31.73 26.30 4.35
CA ASP A 607 31.62 27.68 4.83
C ASP A 607 32.95 28.45 4.71
N MET A 608 32.81 29.77 4.50
CA MET A 608 33.95 30.66 4.36
C MET A 608 34.88 30.61 5.58
N GLY A 609 36.17 30.38 5.36
CA GLY A 609 37.18 30.30 6.42
C GLY A 609 37.48 28.89 6.95
N LEU A 610 36.80 27.85 6.45
CA LEU A 610 37.11 26.45 6.82
C LEU A 610 38.37 25.87 6.11
N GLY A 611 39.02 26.65 5.23
CA GLY A 611 40.31 26.27 4.62
C GLY A 611 40.21 25.49 3.30
N LYS A 612 39.28 25.87 2.42
CA LYS A 612 39.12 25.27 1.07
C LYS A 612 40.42 25.32 0.24
N THR A 613 41.12 26.45 0.28
CA THR A 613 42.41 26.62 -0.41
C THR A 613 43.46 25.61 0.04
N LEU A 614 43.62 25.43 1.36
CA LEU A 614 44.56 24.45 1.92
C LEU A 614 44.19 23.02 1.50
N GLN A 615 42.91 22.66 1.51
CA GLN A 615 42.45 21.33 1.06
C GLN A 615 42.80 21.08 -0.41
N LEU A 616 42.59 22.05 -1.29
CA LEU A 616 42.99 21.93 -2.69
C LEU A 616 44.50 21.80 -2.88
N LEU A 617 45.29 22.63 -2.19
CA LEU A 617 46.75 22.57 -2.29
C LEU A 617 47.30 21.24 -1.78
N ALA A 618 46.72 20.70 -0.70
CA ALA A 618 47.07 19.38 -0.18
C ALA A 618 46.71 18.26 -1.18
N LEU A 619 45.56 18.34 -1.85
CA LEU A 619 45.19 17.40 -2.92
C LEU A 619 46.22 17.40 -4.06
N VAL A 620 46.60 18.57 -4.56
CA VAL A 620 47.61 18.69 -5.63
C VAL A 620 48.96 18.12 -5.18
N ALA A 621 49.33 18.33 -3.91
CA ALA A 621 50.58 17.82 -3.36
C ALA A 621 50.59 16.29 -3.25
N VAL A 622 49.47 15.70 -2.80
CA VAL A 622 49.29 14.24 -2.75
C VAL A 622 49.38 13.62 -4.14
N GLU A 623 48.70 14.22 -5.13
CA GLU A 623 48.75 13.73 -6.51
C GLU A 623 50.15 13.83 -7.13
N ARG A 624 50.88 14.90 -6.82
CA ARG A 624 52.27 15.04 -7.24
C ARG A 624 53.16 13.97 -6.62
N ALA A 625 53.08 13.74 -5.32
CA ALA A 625 53.86 12.70 -4.64
C ALA A 625 53.57 11.30 -5.20
N ALA A 626 52.29 10.98 -5.42
CA ALA A 626 51.89 9.68 -5.98
C ALA A 626 52.44 9.45 -7.41
N ARG A 627 52.64 10.51 -8.20
CA ARG A 627 53.26 10.43 -9.54
C ARG A 627 54.77 10.30 -9.48
N GLU A 628 55.41 11.01 -8.55
CA GLU A 628 56.87 10.91 -8.31
C GLU A 628 57.23 9.46 -7.92
N ASP A 629 56.39 8.80 -7.11
CA ASP A 629 56.55 7.38 -6.76
C ASP A 629 56.31 6.42 -7.94
N ALA A 630 55.45 6.80 -8.90
CA ALA A 630 55.10 6.01 -10.09
C ALA A 630 56.05 6.21 -11.28
N ALA A 631 57.04 7.10 -11.17
CA ALA A 631 57.98 7.47 -12.24
C ALA A 631 57.31 7.93 -13.57
N GLU A 632 56.17 8.62 -13.47
CA GLU A 632 55.48 9.18 -14.65
C GLU A 632 56.16 10.47 -15.16
N GLU A 633 56.36 10.56 -16.47
CA GLU A 633 57.33 11.50 -17.08
C GLU A 633 56.78 12.91 -17.38
N SER A 634 55.50 13.20 -17.12
CA SER A 634 54.92 14.54 -17.37
C SER A 634 53.68 14.83 -16.52
N ALA A 635 53.78 15.81 -15.62
CA ALA A 635 52.67 16.29 -14.80
C ALA A 635 51.88 17.38 -15.56
N LYS A 636 50.57 17.16 -15.73
CA LYS A 636 49.66 18.19 -16.25
C LYS A 636 49.37 19.24 -15.16
N PRO A 637 49.31 20.55 -15.49
CA PRO A 637 49.11 21.62 -14.52
C PRO A 637 47.68 21.69 -13.98
N THR A 638 47.51 22.28 -12.78
CA THR A 638 46.20 22.67 -12.23
C THR A 638 45.93 24.16 -12.48
N LEU A 639 44.79 24.50 -13.08
CA LEU A 639 44.32 25.87 -13.27
C LEU A 639 43.37 26.28 -12.14
N VAL A 640 43.66 27.38 -11.46
CA VAL A 640 42.75 28.04 -10.51
C VAL A 640 42.26 29.35 -11.11
N VAL A 641 40.95 29.46 -11.28
CA VAL A 641 40.26 30.67 -11.73
C VAL A 641 39.53 31.26 -10.53
N CYS A 642 39.90 32.47 -10.12
CA CYS A 642 39.37 33.08 -8.90
C CYS A 642 38.99 34.56 -9.13
N PRO A 643 38.27 35.21 -8.19
CA PRO A 643 38.07 36.65 -8.24
C PRO A 643 39.38 37.42 -8.22
N THR A 644 39.43 38.55 -8.92
CA THR A 644 40.64 39.39 -9.03
C THR A 644 41.24 39.78 -7.67
N SER A 645 40.40 39.97 -6.65
CA SER A 645 40.82 40.35 -5.29
C SER A 645 41.62 39.26 -4.57
N VAL A 646 41.47 37.99 -4.94
CA VAL A 646 42.09 36.86 -4.22
C VAL A 646 43.22 36.18 -4.98
N VAL A 647 43.51 36.59 -6.22
CA VAL A 647 44.64 36.07 -7.03
C VAL A 647 45.97 36.14 -6.26
N GLY A 648 46.26 37.28 -5.64
CA GLY A 648 47.49 37.46 -4.84
C GLY A 648 47.49 36.63 -3.57
N ASN A 649 46.32 36.43 -2.94
CA ASN A 649 46.18 35.61 -1.75
C ASN A 649 46.46 34.13 -2.05
N TRP A 650 45.91 33.61 -3.15
CA TRP A 650 46.18 32.24 -3.62
C TRP A 650 47.68 31.99 -3.82
N ALA A 651 48.41 32.91 -4.46
CA ALA A 651 49.85 32.78 -4.66
C ALA A 651 50.63 32.81 -3.34
N ALA A 652 50.22 33.66 -2.39
CA ALA A 652 50.83 33.72 -1.06
C ALA A 652 50.57 32.45 -0.23
N GLU A 653 49.35 31.92 -0.27
CA GLU A 653 48.97 30.68 0.41
C GLU A 653 49.68 29.46 -0.18
N ALA A 654 49.77 29.34 -1.51
CA ALA A 654 50.53 28.28 -2.17
C ALA A 654 51.99 28.30 -1.73
N LYS A 655 52.64 29.47 -1.73
CA LYS A 655 54.03 29.64 -1.28
C LYS A 655 54.21 29.34 0.21
N LYS A 656 53.19 29.59 1.04
CA LYS A 656 53.22 29.33 2.49
C LYS A 656 53.04 27.85 2.80
N PHE A 657 52.04 27.21 2.20
CA PHE A 657 51.61 25.87 2.57
C PHE A 657 52.31 24.78 1.76
N VAL A 658 52.69 25.04 0.51
CA VAL A 658 53.42 24.08 -0.32
C VAL A 658 54.53 24.81 -1.10
N PRO A 659 55.64 25.21 -0.42
CA PRO A 659 56.69 26.02 -1.04
C PRO A 659 57.41 25.35 -2.22
N SER A 660 57.27 24.03 -2.37
CA SER A 660 57.82 23.23 -3.47
C SER A 660 57.08 23.37 -4.80
N PHE A 661 55.90 24.02 -4.83
CA PHE A 661 55.15 24.23 -6.06
C PHE A 661 55.77 25.33 -6.93
N ASN A 662 55.84 25.06 -8.23
CA ASN A 662 56.04 26.07 -9.25
C ASN A 662 54.70 26.75 -9.55
N VAL A 663 54.52 27.96 -9.03
CA VAL A 663 53.27 28.72 -9.14
C VAL A 663 53.40 29.82 -10.20
N LEU A 664 52.56 29.75 -11.23
CA LEU A 664 52.46 30.77 -12.28
C LEU A 664 51.24 31.66 -12.04
N VAL A 665 51.46 32.96 -11.82
CA VAL A 665 50.36 33.94 -11.72
C VAL A 665 50.14 34.59 -13.08
N GLN A 666 49.06 34.20 -13.75
CA GLN A 666 48.66 34.70 -15.06
C GLN A 666 47.67 35.86 -14.92
N TYR A 667 48.10 36.94 -14.25
CA TYR A 667 47.32 38.16 -14.01
C TYR A 667 48.17 39.43 -14.16
N GLY A 668 47.57 40.56 -14.56
CA GLY A 668 48.24 41.87 -14.65
C GLY A 668 48.96 42.14 -15.98
N SER A 669 49.93 43.07 -15.95
CA SER A 669 50.69 43.53 -17.12
C SER A 669 51.89 42.66 -17.48
N GLN A 670 52.37 41.83 -16.55
CA GLN A 670 53.50 40.90 -16.74
C GLN A 670 53.05 39.50 -17.21
N ARG A 671 51.83 39.38 -17.71
CA ARG A 671 51.29 38.11 -18.20
C ARG A 671 52.04 37.67 -19.46
N LYS A 672 52.29 36.37 -19.55
CA LYS A 672 52.85 35.74 -20.74
C LYS A 672 51.75 35.54 -21.79
N HIS A 673 52.10 35.53 -23.06
CA HIS A 673 51.13 35.37 -24.15
C HIS A 673 51.49 34.16 -25.03
N ASP A 674 50.47 33.57 -25.64
CA ASP A 674 50.58 32.53 -26.67
C ASP A 674 51.51 31.36 -26.29
N GLU A 675 52.50 31.05 -27.12
CA GLU A 675 53.43 29.93 -26.90
C GLU A 675 54.25 30.08 -25.61
N GLU A 676 54.57 31.31 -25.20
CA GLU A 676 55.33 31.57 -23.97
C GLU A 676 54.49 31.22 -22.73
N PHE A 677 53.17 31.45 -22.79
CA PHE A 677 52.24 31.00 -21.75
C PHE A 677 52.14 29.48 -21.72
N ALA A 678 51.96 28.84 -22.87
CA ALA A 678 51.81 27.38 -22.95
C ALA A 678 53.05 26.64 -22.43
N ALA A 679 54.26 27.13 -22.75
CA ALA A 679 55.50 26.58 -22.23
C ALA A 679 55.62 26.76 -20.71
N ALA A 680 55.35 27.97 -20.20
CA ALA A 680 55.41 28.24 -18.77
C ALA A 680 54.33 27.49 -17.96
N ALA A 681 53.16 27.26 -18.54
CA ALA A 681 52.08 26.51 -17.90
C ALA A 681 52.42 25.02 -17.76
N LYS A 682 53.11 24.42 -18.74
CA LYS A 682 53.54 23.01 -18.68
C LYS A 682 54.55 22.73 -17.57
N GLU A 683 55.37 23.72 -17.22
CA GLU A 683 56.35 23.60 -16.13
C GLU A 683 55.75 23.92 -14.74
N ALA A 684 54.53 24.48 -14.68
CA ALA A 684 53.90 24.89 -13.45
C ALA A 684 53.08 23.75 -12.82
N ASP A 685 53.12 23.63 -11.49
CA ASP A 685 52.17 22.78 -10.76
C ASP A 685 50.80 23.46 -10.67
N LEU A 686 50.81 24.78 -10.48
CA LEU A 686 49.62 25.60 -10.22
C LEU A 686 49.65 26.89 -11.04
N VAL A 687 48.64 27.10 -11.87
CA VAL A 687 48.43 28.34 -12.61
C VAL A 687 47.24 29.09 -12.01
N ILE A 688 47.43 30.33 -11.58
CA ILE A 688 46.39 31.15 -10.95
C ILE A 688 46.02 32.30 -11.89
N THR A 689 44.73 32.46 -12.17
CA THR A 689 44.20 33.50 -13.05
C THR A 689 42.86 34.02 -12.54
N SER A 690 42.29 35.00 -13.24
CA SER A 690 40.96 35.53 -12.95
C SER A 690 39.94 35.23 -14.05
N TYR A 691 38.66 35.21 -13.68
CA TYR A 691 37.55 35.00 -14.62
C TYR A 691 37.60 35.94 -15.83
N GLY A 692 37.98 37.20 -15.62
CA GLY A 692 38.10 38.19 -16.69
C GLY A 692 39.20 37.86 -17.69
N VAL A 693 40.35 37.37 -17.21
CA VAL A 693 41.49 36.98 -18.07
C VAL A 693 41.14 35.74 -18.87
N VAL A 694 40.58 34.71 -18.23
CA VAL A 694 40.16 33.48 -18.93
C VAL A 694 39.11 33.78 -20.01
N THR A 695 38.17 34.69 -19.74
CA THR A 695 37.16 35.08 -20.74
C THR A 695 37.79 35.75 -21.96
N ARG A 696 38.84 36.53 -21.75
CA ARG A 696 39.52 37.28 -22.82
C ARG A 696 40.43 36.39 -23.66
N ASP A 697 41.19 35.51 -23.00
CA ASP A 697 42.28 34.74 -23.60
C ASP A 697 41.97 33.23 -23.65
N TYR A 698 40.68 32.86 -23.77
CA TYR A 698 40.21 31.46 -23.64
C TYR A 698 40.89 30.48 -24.61
N GLU A 699 41.29 30.93 -25.81
CA GLU A 699 41.99 30.10 -26.80
C GLU A 699 43.38 29.69 -26.32
N ALA A 700 44.10 30.61 -25.65
CA ALA A 700 45.41 30.32 -25.07
C ALA A 700 45.31 29.36 -23.87
N PHE A 701 44.25 29.46 -23.08
CA PHE A 701 43.99 28.46 -22.02
C PHE A 701 43.54 27.11 -22.59
N GLY A 702 42.88 27.11 -23.75
CA GLY A 702 42.41 25.91 -24.44
C GLY A 702 43.51 25.07 -25.10
N SER A 703 44.69 25.65 -25.35
CA SER A 703 45.83 24.94 -25.97
C SER A 703 46.69 24.16 -24.96
N VAL A 704 46.41 24.28 -23.66
CA VAL A 704 47.12 23.58 -22.59
C VAL A 704 46.27 22.40 -22.09
N ASP A 705 46.90 21.24 -21.94
CA ASP A 705 46.26 20.06 -21.36
C ASP A 705 46.24 20.15 -19.83
N TRP A 706 45.10 20.54 -19.25
CA TRP A 706 44.96 20.71 -17.81
C TRP A 706 44.63 19.39 -17.12
N GLU A 707 45.28 19.15 -15.98
CA GLU A 707 44.88 18.08 -15.07
C GLU A 707 43.54 18.42 -14.45
N ARG A 708 43.45 19.64 -13.92
CA ARG A 708 42.28 20.11 -13.20
C ARG A 708 42.02 21.58 -13.49
N VAL A 709 40.75 21.92 -13.70
CA VAL A 709 40.27 23.31 -13.67
C VAL A 709 39.45 23.52 -12.41
N VAL A 710 39.85 24.50 -11.62
CA VAL A 710 39.26 24.86 -10.34
C VAL A 710 38.66 26.24 -10.43
N LEU A 711 37.40 26.36 -10.01
CA LEU A 711 36.70 27.64 -9.91
C LEU A 711 36.56 28.02 -8.44
N ASP A 712 37.22 29.10 -8.03
CA ASP A 712 37.04 29.69 -6.71
C ASP A 712 35.96 30.77 -6.75
N GLU A 713 35.12 30.80 -5.72
CA GLU A 713 33.86 31.56 -5.70
C GLU A 713 33.00 31.25 -6.95
N ALA A 714 32.74 29.95 -7.15
CA ALA A 714 32.04 29.41 -8.32
C ALA A 714 30.65 30.02 -8.59
N GLN A 715 30.05 30.75 -7.64
CA GLN A 715 28.85 31.57 -7.89
C GLN A 715 29.03 32.61 -8.99
N GLN A 716 30.27 32.97 -9.37
CA GLN A 716 30.56 33.81 -10.55
C GLN A 716 30.04 33.19 -11.86
N ILE A 717 29.89 31.85 -11.92
CA ILE A 717 29.34 31.12 -13.07
C ILE A 717 27.89 30.66 -12.85
N LYS A 718 27.16 31.29 -11.93
CA LYS A 718 25.76 30.93 -11.62
C LYS A 718 24.82 30.94 -12.82
N ASN A 719 25.15 31.68 -13.87
CA ASN A 719 24.46 31.65 -15.15
C ASN A 719 25.36 31.07 -16.25
N SER A 720 25.00 29.87 -16.72
CA SER A 720 25.72 29.11 -17.75
C SER A 720 25.81 29.82 -19.12
N THR A 721 24.92 30.78 -19.39
CA THR A 721 24.88 31.49 -20.67
C THR A 721 25.91 32.62 -20.78
N THR A 722 26.50 33.03 -19.65
CA THR A 722 27.46 34.14 -19.59
C THR A 722 28.75 33.81 -20.34
N ARG A 723 29.42 34.84 -20.89
CA ARG A 723 30.70 34.67 -21.60
C ARG A 723 31.76 34.03 -20.72
N ALA A 724 31.84 34.43 -19.45
CA ALA A 724 32.77 33.84 -18.49
C ALA A 724 32.50 32.36 -18.24
N SER A 725 31.23 31.97 -18.04
CA SER A 725 30.89 30.55 -17.85
C SER A 725 31.20 29.71 -19.09
N LYS A 726 30.93 30.23 -20.31
CA LYS A 726 31.27 29.53 -21.56
C LYS A 726 32.78 29.35 -21.73
N ALA A 727 33.56 30.40 -21.45
CA ALA A 727 35.01 30.37 -21.57
C ALA A 727 35.67 29.36 -20.62
N VAL A 728 35.26 29.30 -19.35
CA VAL A 728 35.82 28.30 -18.43
C VAL A 728 35.40 26.88 -18.78
N ARG A 729 34.19 26.68 -19.34
CA ARG A 729 33.68 25.37 -19.76
C ARG A 729 34.35 24.85 -21.03
N SER A 730 34.87 25.72 -21.89
CA SER A 730 35.57 25.32 -23.11
C SER A 730 37.01 24.87 -22.87
N ILE A 731 37.55 25.07 -21.66
CA ILE A 731 38.91 24.63 -21.33
C ILE A 731 38.92 23.10 -21.18
N PRO A 732 39.78 22.37 -21.93
CA PRO A 732 39.91 20.93 -21.80
C PRO A 732 40.59 20.59 -20.47
N SER A 733 40.03 19.63 -19.73
CA SER A 733 40.54 19.25 -18.41
C SER A 733 40.11 17.83 -18.06
N ARG A 734 40.97 17.05 -17.39
CA ARG A 734 40.56 15.73 -16.87
C ARG A 734 39.56 15.85 -15.72
N HIS A 735 39.79 16.77 -14.79
CA HIS A 735 38.99 16.93 -13.59
C HIS A 735 38.50 18.37 -13.40
N ARG A 736 37.29 18.56 -12.86
CA ARG A 736 36.71 19.88 -12.61
C ARG A 736 36.23 20.03 -11.18
N LEU A 737 36.58 21.16 -10.57
CA LEU A 737 36.31 21.40 -9.16
C LEU A 737 35.74 22.80 -8.96
N ALA A 738 34.66 22.91 -8.19
CA ALA A 738 34.09 24.18 -7.78
C ALA A 738 34.28 24.38 -6.28
N LEU A 739 34.84 25.52 -5.89
CA LEU A 739 34.95 25.99 -4.52
C LEU A 739 33.94 27.13 -4.34
N THR A 740 33.06 27.01 -3.35
CA THR A 740 32.10 28.08 -3.04
C THR A 740 31.68 27.98 -1.57
N GLY A 741 31.38 29.11 -0.92
CA GLY A 741 30.75 29.09 0.41
C GLY A 741 29.22 28.98 0.35
N THR A 742 28.64 29.36 -0.80
CA THR A 742 27.19 29.49 -0.99
C THR A 742 26.84 28.93 -2.37
N PRO A 743 26.74 27.59 -2.51
CA PRO A 743 26.45 26.96 -3.80
C PRO A 743 25.06 27.32 -4.36
N VAL A 744 24.17 27.84 -3.52
CA VAL A 744 22.85 28.39 -3.89
C VAL A 744 22.69 29.73 -3.20
N GLU A 745 22.54 30.82 -3.94
CA GLU A 745 22.25 32.15 -3.39
C GLU A 745 20.74 32.41 -3.42
N ASN A 746 20.13 32.31 -4.61
CA ASN A 746 18.76 32.75 -4.83
C ASN A 746 17.90 31.73 -5.59
N ARG A 747 18.50 30.92 -6.47
CA ARG A 747 17.78 30.01 -7.37
C ARG A 747 18.50 28.69 -7.53
N LEU A 748 17.77 27.59 -7.62
CA LEU A 748 18.30 26.24 -7.87
C LEU A 748 18.98 26.11 -9.24
N ALA A 749 18.66 26.98 -10.20
CA ALA A 749 19.38 27.05 -11.47
C ALA A 749 20.88 27.37 -11.30
N GLU A 750 21.26 28.04 -10.20
CA GLU A 750 22.64 28.35 -9.85
C GLU A 750 23.39 27.06 -9.46
N LEU A 751 22.74 26.20 -8.66
CA LEU A 751 23.25 24.87 -8.31
C LEU A 751 23.49 24.03 -9.57
N TRP A 752 22.48 23.98 -10.45
CA TRP A 752 22.58 23.24 -11.71
C TRP A 752 23.78 23.71 -12.53
N SER A 753 24.00 25.02 -12.66
CA SER A 753 25.15 25.54 -13.41
C SER A 753 26.48 25.08 -12.80
N ILE A 754 26.65 25.17 -11.48
CA ILE A 754 27.91 24.79 -10.81
C ILE A 754 28.15 23.28 -10.94
N VAL A 755 27.12 22.48 -10.71
CA VAL A 755 27.21 21.01 -10.77
C VAL A 755 27.46 20.55 -12.20
N ASP A 756 26.78 21.12 -13.19
CA ASP A 756 26.99 20.83 -14.62
C ASP A 756 28.38 21.27 -15.11
N PHE A 757 28.99 22.29 -14.51
CA PHE A 757 30.40 22.59 -14.79
C PHE A 757 31.31 21.45 -14.34
N CYS A 758 31.08 20.91 -13.13
CA CYS A 758 31.90 19.86 -12.54
C CYS A 758 31.67 18.50 -13.22
N ASN A 759 30.40 18.14 -13.44
CA ASN A 759 29.95 16.89 -14.04
C ASN A 759 28.91 17.21 -15.12
N PRO A 760 29.34 17.51 -16.36
CA PRO A 760 28.43 17.84 -17.45
C PRO A 760 27.36 16.76 -17.67
N GLY A 761 26.10 17.17 -17.83
CA GLY A 761 24.99 16.26 -18.12
C GLY A 761 24.42 15.49 -16.92
N MET A 762 25.05 15.55 -15.73
CA MET A 762 24.64 14.78 -14.55
C MET A 762 23.19 15.05 -14.11
N LEU A 763 22.73 16.30 -14.22
CA LEU A 763 21.38 16.75 -13.87
C LEU A 763 20.47 16.95 -15.10
N GLY A 764 20.86 16.41 -16.25
CA GLY A 764 20.18 16.63 -17.53
C GLY A 764 20.25 18.08 -18.02
N SER A 765 19.43 18.40 -19.03
CA SER A 765 19.41 19.73 -19.64
C SER A 765 18.88 20.83 -18.69
N ALA A 766 19.29 22.08 -18.92
CA ALA A 766 18.82 23.23 -18.13
C ALA A 766 17.28 23.36 -18.13
N SER A 767 16.63 23.06 -19.27
CA SER A 767 15.18 23.06 -19.40
C SER A 767 14.51 21.95 -18.60
N PHE A 768 15.08 20.74 -18.66
CA PHE A 768 14.60 19.61 -17.89
C PHE A 768 14.68 19.90 -16.39
N PHE A 769 15.84 20.34 -15.91
CA PHE A 769 16.07 20.67 -14.51
C PHE A 769 15.11 21.75 -13.99
N ARG A 770 14.88 22.80 -14.78
CA ARG A 770 13.96 23.88 -14.42
C ARG A 770 12.52 23.38 -14.27
N ASN A 771 12.06 22.53 -15.18
CA ASN A 771 10.67 22.07 -15.20
C ASN A 771 10.40 21.02 -14.10
N HIS A 772 11.34 20.12 -13.86
CA HIS A 772 11.13 18.96 -12.96
C HIS A 772 11.60 19.21 -11.52
N PHE A 773 12.66 20.01 -11.31
CA PHE A 773 13.18 20.30 -9.96
C PHE A 773 12.90 21.74 -9.56
N ALA A 774 13.42 22.72 -10.31
CA ALA A 774 13.41 24.11 -9.84
C ALA A 774 11.98 24.66 -9.66
N THR A 775 11.08 24.42 -10.61
CA THR A 775 9.69 24.92 -10.53
C THR A 775 8.91 24.23 -9.40
N ALA A 776 9.06 22.91 -9.25
CA ALA A 776 8.42 22.13 -8.19
C ALA A 776 8.87 22.60 -6.80
N ILE A 777 10.17 22.78 -6.60
CA ILE A 777 10.73 23.15 -5.30
C ILE A 777 10.51 24.65 -4.99
N GLU A 778 10.84 25.55 -5.92
CA GLU A 778 10.78 27.00 -5.66
C GLU A 778 9.35 27.56 -5.64
N ARG A 779 8.44 27.03 -6.48
CA ARG A 779 7.06 27.54 -6.57
C ARG A 779 6.05 26.70 -5.82
N HIS A 780 6.17 25.37 -5.87
CA HIS A 780 5.19 24.45 -5.29
C HIS A 780 5.60 23.92 -3.92
N GLN A 781 6.83 24.23 -3.46
CA GLN A 781 7.38 23.80 -2.16
C GLN A 781 7.29 22.28 -1.93
N ASP A 782 7.53 21.52 -2.99
CA ASP A 782 7.48 20.05 -2.96
C ASP A 782 8.71 19.48 -2.24
N GLU A 783 8.50 18.94 -1.03
CA GLU A 783 9.55 18.37 -0.18
C GLU A 783 10.10 17.04 -0.72
N GLU A 784 9.28 16.21 -1.37
CA GLU A 784 9.72 14.91 -1.91
C GLU A 784 10.71 15.12 -3.06
N VAL A 785 10.41 16.07 -3.96
CA VAL A 785 11.31 16.43 -5.06
C VAL A 785 12.60 17.08 -4.54
N ALA A 786 12.52 17.85 -3.46
CA ALA A 786 13.69 18.45 -2.83
C ALA A 786 14.62 17.39 -2.22
N GLU A 787 14.09 16.39 -1.53
CA GLU A 787 14.89 15.30 -0.95
C GLU A 787 15.53 14.44 -2.04
N LYS A 788 14.79 14.18 -3.12
CA LYS A 788 15.32 13.49 -4.30
C LYS A 788 16.47 14.24 -4.96
N LEU A 789 16.36 15.57 -5.10
CA LEU A 789 17.47 16.37 -5.61
C LEU A 789 18.69 16.33 -4.68
N ARG A 790 18.46 16.31 -3.36
CA ARG A 790 19.53 16.20 -2.36
C ARG A 790 20.25 14.86 -2.46
N SER A 791 19.55 13.74 -2.53
CA SER A 791 20.18 12.41 -2.67
C SER A 791 20.98 12.31 -3.97
N LEU A 792 20.46 12.85 -5.08
CA LEU A 792 21.13 12.86 -6.38
C LEU A 792 22.43 13.68 -6.41
N THR A 793 22.50 14.77 -5.64
CA THR A 793 23.63 15.70 -5.64
C THR A 793 24.62 15.47 -4.51
N ALA A 794 24.20 14.80 -3.43
CA ALA A 794 25.01 14.55 -2.24
C ALA A 794 26.39 13.93 -2.52
N PRO A 795 26.57 12.94 -3.42
CA PRO A 795 27.89 12.35 -3.68
C PRO A 795 28.92 13.34 -4.24
N PHE A 796 28.47 14.40 -4.91
CA PHE A 796 29.32 15.36 -5.61
C PHE A 796 29.51 16.69 -4.86
N ILE A 797 28.78 16.88 -3.76
CA ILE A 797 28.78 18.12 -3.00
C ILE A 797 29.19 17.81 -1.55
N LEU A 798 30.38 18.25 -1.16
CA LEU A 798 30.78 18.24 0.23
C LEU A 798 30.50 19.61 0.84
N ARG A 799 29.53 19.68 1.74
CA ARG A 799 29.15 20.92 2.45
C ARG A 799 29.31 20.75 3.95
N ARG A 800 30.00 21.70 4.57
CA ARG A 800 30.18 21.80 6.03
C ARG A 800 29.94 23.22 6.48
N VAL A 801 29.26 23.37 7.61
CA VAL A 801 28.89 24.66 8.19
C VAL A 801 29.64 24.91 9.48
N LYS A 802 29.89 26.18 9.82
CA LYS A 802 30.52 26.53 11.11
C LYS A 802 29.68 26.17 12.32
N THR A 803 28.39 25.93 12.12
CA THR A 803 27.45 25.50 13.16
C THR A 803 27.48 23.99 13.42
N ASP A 804 28.29 23.23 12.68
CA ASP A 804 28.40 21.78 12.84
C ASP A 804 29.15 21.44 14.14
N PRO A 805 28.55 20.68 15.08
CA PRO A 805 29.19 20.29 16.34
C PRO A 805 30.56 19.62 16.14
N ASP A 806 30.74 18.86 15.06
CA ASP A 806 32.00 18.17 14.75
C ASP A 806 33.11 19.12 14.27
N ILE A 807 32.78 20.41 14.09
CA ILE A 807 33.68 21.49 13.62
C ILE A 807 33.79 22.62 14.67
N ILE A 808 32.73 22.84 15.45
CA ILE A 808 32.55 23.95 16.41
C ILE A 808 33.60 23.98 17.53
N ASP A 809 34.12 22.83 17.97
CA ASP A 809 35.00 22.77 19.16
C ASP A 809 36.20 23.75 19.11
N ASP A 810 36.56 24.23 17.91
CA ASP A 810 37.66 25.17 17.65
C ASP A 810 37.24 26.65 17.37
N LEU A 811 35.96 27.04 17.44
CA LEU A 811 35.48 28.40 17.09
C LEU A 811 34.65 29.06 18.22
N PRO A 812 34.83 30.37 18.50
CA PRO A 812 33.99 31.08 19.46
C PRO A 812 32.56 31.30 18.95
N ASP A 813 31.60 31.42 19.87
CA ASP A 813 30.20 31.71 19.54
C ASP A 813 30.05 33.02 18.77
N LYS A 814 29.20 33.01 17.74
CA LYS A 814 28.85 34.22 16.98
C LYS A 814 27.81 35.02 17.76
N ASN A 815 28.18 36.22 18.20
CA ASN A 815 27.23 37.19 18.76
C ASN A 815 26.69 38.09 17.64
N GLU A 816 25.37 38.15 17.50
CA GLU A 816 24.67 39.06 16.59
C GLU A 816 23.86 40.08 17.39
N ASP A 817 24.20 41.37 17.24
CA ASP A 817 23.45 42.47 17.86
C ASP A 817 22.62 43.20 16.79
N ILE A 818 21.29 43.07 16.87
CA ILE A 818 20.37 43.79 15.98
C ILE A 818 20.14 45.19 16.54
N VAL A 819 20.75 46.20 15.92
CA VAL A 819 20.54 47.61 16.26
C VAL A 819 19.44 48.20 15.38
N THR A 820 18.25 48.37 15.93
CA THR A 820 17.15 49.05 15.23
C THR A 820 17.35 50.57 15.29
N VAL A 821 17.46 51.20 14.11
CA VAL A 821 17.60 52.65 13.99
C VAL A 821 16.30 53.23 13.45
N HIS A 822 15.76 54.25 14.13
CA HIS A 822 14.58 54.97 13.63
C HIS A 822 14.96 55.90 12.48
N MET A 823 14.09 56.00 11.48
CA MET A 823 14.19 57.04 10.47
C MET A 823 14.10 58.41 11.14
N THR A 824 14.88 59.37 10.67
CA THR A 824 14.68 60.78 11.00
C THR A 824 13.35 61.28 10.43
N THR A 825 12.83 62.39 10.96
CA THR A 825 11.57 63.00 10.50
C THR A 825 11.63 63.33 9.01
N GLU A 826 12.77 63.84 8.53
CA GLU A 826 13.00 64.17 7.13
C GLU A 826 12.98 62.91 6.25
N GLN A 827 13.65 61.83 6.68
CA GLN A 827 13.66 60.55 5.98
C GLN A 827 12.26 59.93 5.92
N ALA A 828 11.50 59.97 7.02
CA ALA A 828 10.14 59.45 7.06
C ALA A 828 9.20 60.22 6.12
N ALA A 829 9.34 61.55 6.05
CA ALA A 829 8.57 62.38 5.13
C ALA A 829 8.92 62.09 3.65
N LEU A 830 10.21 61.99 3.32
CA LEU A 830 10.68 61.65 1.97
C LEU A 830 10.26 60.24 1.56
N TYR A 831 10.39 59.27 2.47
CA TYR A 831 10.00 57.89 2.23
C TYR A 831 8.48 57.78 2.00
N LYS A 832 7.68 58.46 2.84
CA LYS A 832 6.23 58.50 2.66
C LYS A 832 5.84 59.13 1.33
N ALA A 833 6.44 60.26 0.96
CA ALA A 833 6.18 60.90 -0.33
C ALA A 833 6.51 59.98 -1.52
N LEU A 834 7.60 59.22 -1.43
CA LEU A 834 7.96 58.23 -2.46
C LEU A 834 6.97 57.06 -2.52
N VAL A 835 6.53 56.55 -1.37
CA VAL A 835 5.54 55.46 -1.30
C VAL A 835 4.20 55.91 -1.88
N ASP A 836 3.73 57.10 -1.50
CA ASP A 836 2.47 57.67 -1.99
C ASP A 836 2.54 57.88 -3.53
N ASP A 837 3.67 58.37 -4.06
CA ASP A 837 3.89 58.52 -5.51
C ASP A 837 3.91 57.17 -6.24
N ILE A 838 4.60 56.16 -5.72
CA ILE A 838 4.65 54.81 -6.31
C ILE A 838 3.25 54.16 -6.28
N GLN A 839 2.49 54.29 -5.18
CA GLN A 839 1.11 53.81 -5.10
C GLN A 839 0.24 54.45 -6.17
N GLN A 840 0.35 55.77 -6.33
CA GLN A 840 -0.40 56.49 -7.35
C GLN A 840 0.01 56.07 -8.78
N GLN A 841 1.28 55.77 -9.03
CA GLN A 841 1.75 55.24 -10.31
C GLN A 841 1.23 53.83 -10.59
N LEU A 842 1.13 52.97 -9.57
CA LEU A 842 0.57 51.62 -9.68
C LEU A 842 -0.94 51.65 -9.93
N GLU A 843 -1.69 52.53 -9.25
CA GLU A 843 -3.13 52.70 -9.47
C GLU A 843 -3.45 53.23 -10.88
N ASN A 844 -2.57 54.08 -11.42
CA ASN A 844 -2.71 54.65 -12.76
C ASN A 844 -2.15 53.76 -13.88
N ALA A 845 -1.41 52.70 -13.55
CA ALA A 845 -0.92 51.74 -14.53
C ALA A 845 -2.03 50.74 -14.89
N GLU A 846 -2.86 51.08 -15.88
CA GLU A 846 -3.75 50.10 -16.51
C GLU A 846 -2.92 48.98 -17.14
N GLY A 847 -3.19 47.74 -16.69
CA GLY A 847 -2.34 46.58 -16.91
C GLY A 847 -2.09 46.20 -18.38
N MET A 848 -0.84 45.85 -18.69
CA MET A 848 -0.57 44.88 -19.74
C MET A 848 -0.84 43.49 -19.16
N ALA A 849 -1.99 42.92 -19.55
CA ALA A 849 -2.37 41.53 -19.30
C ALA A 849 -1.39 40.54 -19.93
#